data_AF-A0A7W7VYB0-F1
#
_entry.id   AF-A0A7W7VYB0-F1
#
_cell.length_a   1.000
_cell.length_b   1.000
_cell.length_c   1.000
_cell.angle_alpha   90.00
_cell.angle_beta   90.00
_cell.angle_gamma   90.00
#
_symmetry.space_group_name_H-M   'P 1'
#
loop_
_entity.id
_entity.type
_entity.pdbx_description
1 polymer ?
#
loop_
_entity_poly.entity_id
_entity_poly.type
_entity_poly.pdbx_seq_one_letter_code
_entity_poly.pdbx_strand_id
1 'polypeptide(L)'
;MPKRLAAAPRSTGASLTSLTSSTAGRPVARGATRRLRWSAVLLALATAGVTGLAGPAEGAGVDDGAGGGGGAGASRVLQRQFAAAAQEFGVPQSVLLALAYQESRWESHRGQPSTTGNYGVLGLTEVDVAAENAAAEKAAAETAAAESAAETAAGAGRAAMERDGRGDGGPARSKALRAAPVRPRLADSAGLHTLTAAAELIHRPAAQLRADTAQNLRGGAALLAQYQRAAGEPAEVADPGRWYAAVARFGEGGATAVGQDGGAAGRVFADRVFATVRAGATRTTAEGQQVTLPARPNLVVAKPPADSTATATAATAPRRAAAQAVECPSGLGCDFTPAAYALTDPNDPTSYGNYNPANRPDDGQAIRYIVIHDTESDYAGAIASFQDPHDQATAHYLVRASDGHVTQLVHTKDIAWHAGNKTINMHSVGIEHEGFALPTDRPTWYSEQLYQSSAELVRYLAGRFGVPLDRQHIIGHDDVPGPTQADIAGMHWDPGTFWDWSHYLELLGAPIKPGTDAPPQVGDTVTIAPAFDQTNQPPVSGVAARPENFVYLRTGPKADAPLINNGGTRADDWSDKAVTGTEYAVADEQGDWTAIWYDGQKCWFANPGGHSARTNRRAAVSSSPYASDFDDLADWANLFGSTAPVVSADPAAQDAQGASAEQDGSAGSGGRTLLTPRPGLASIPVYGRAYPEAAAYAPFPAIKAPAVVAVRATIAAGQAYLAVESTPQPGQFFYDENINGDAPNDRTLVVGKETYYPIRFNHRLAFVKAADVQVVR
;
A
#
# COMPACT_ATOMS: atom_id res chain seq x y z
N MET A 1 -19.72 27.65 66.45
CA MET A 1 -18.27 27.68 66.81
C MET A 1 -17.88 26.59 67.79
N PRO A 2 -18.30 26.51 69.05
CA PRO A 2 -18.94 25.25 69.47
C PRO A 2 -19.63 24.59 68.25
N LYS A 3 -19.13 23.45 67.75
CA LYS A 3 -19.13 22.09 68.31
C LYS A 3 -20.50 21.45 68.19
N ARG A 4 -20.43 20.17 67.80
CA ARG A 4 -21.45 19.13 67.75
C ARG A 4 -22.35 19.12 66.51
N LEU A 5 -22.34 17.92 65.92
CA LEU A 5 -23.46 17.13 65.37
C LEU A 5 -24.23 17.79 64.21
N ALA A 6 -24.08 17.26 62.98
CA ALA A 6 -24.78 16.10 62.46
C ALA A 6 -26.25 16.39 62.14
N ALA A 7 -26.60 16.35 60.85
CA ALA A 7 -27.77 15.65 60.30
C ALA A 7 -27.94 15.99 58.80
N ALA A 8 -27.78 14.98 57.96
CA ALA A 8 -28.55 14.83 56.72
C ALA A 8 -30.04 14.55 57.10
N PRO A 9 -31.05 14.50 56.20
CA PRO A 9 -30.92 14.29 54.75
C PRO A 9 -31.98 14.96 53.83
N ARG A 10 -31.71 14.83 52.53
CA ARG A 10 -32.62 14.54 51.39
C ARG A 10 -33.95 15.29 51.20
N SER A 11 -34.03 15.79 49.96
CA SER A 11 -35.13 15.68 48.98
C SER A 11 -36.44 16.41 49.28
N THR A 12 -36.87 17.24 48.35
CA THR A 12 -37.91 16.93 47.34
C THR A 12 -38.42 18.23 46.73
N GLY A 13 -38.97 18.12 45.51
CA GLY A 13 -40.04 19.02 45.06
C GLY A 13 -39.53 20.11 44.12
N ALA A 14 -39.58 19.88 42.82
CA ALA A 14 -40.77 20.00 41.98
C ALA A 14 -40.88 21.41 41.38
N SER A 15 -40.46 21.46 40.11
CA SER A 15 -41.21 21.97 38.96
C SER A 15 -42.40 22.89 39.28
N LEU A 16 -42.38 24.09 38.72
CA LEU A 16 -43.57 24.77 38.20
C LEU A 16 -43.13 25.79 37.13
N THR A 17 -43.27 25.36 35.88
CA THR A 17 -43.92 26.08 34.77
C THR A 17 -43.92 27.61 34.77
N SER A 18 -43.28 28.13 33.72
CA SER A 18 -43.80 29.08 32.74
C SER A 18 -44.90 30.05 33.19
N LEU A 19 -44.67 31.35 32.95
CA LEU A 19 -45.60 32.14 32.14
C LEU A 19 -44.94 33.41 31.59
N THR A 20 -45.31 33.63 30.34
CA THR A 20 -45.05 34.72 29.41
C THR A 20 -45.55 36.08 29.87
N SER A 21 -44.86 37.18 29.51
CA SER A 21 -45.39 38.23 28.62
C SER A 21 -44.49 39.48 28.52
N SER A 22 -43.97 39.71 27.31
CA SER A 22 -43.97 40.98 26.54
C SER A 22 -44.18 42.33 27.26
N THR A 23 -43.24 43.28 27.07
CA THR A 23 -43.38 44.59 26.37
C THR A 23 -42.07 45.40 26.49
N ALA A 24 -41.32 45.61 25.39
CA ALA A 24 -41.30 46.80 24.52
C ALA A 24 -40.39 47.96 25.01
N GLY A 25 -39.32 48.26 24.25
CA GLY A 25 -38.48 49.46 24.45
C GLY A 25 -37.09 49.39 23.77
N ARG A 26 -37.04 49.69 22.47
CA ARG A 26 -35.85 49.92 21.61
C ARG A 26 -35.13 51.26 21.97
N PRO A 27 -33.89 51.61 21.51
CA PRO A 27 -33.35 51.37 20.15
C PRO A 27 -31.80 51.22 19.93
N VAL A 28 -31.44 50.75 18.70
CA VAL A 28 -30.27 51.11 17.81
C VAL A 28 -28.83 50.79 18.28
N ALA A 29 -27.86 50.30 17.49
CA ALA A 29 -27.75 49.68 16.15
C ALA A 29 -26.29 49.14 15.99
N ARG A 30 -26.12 47.91 15.47
CA ARG A 30 -25.53 47.51 14.16
C ARG A 30 -23.99 47.44 14.00
N GLY A 31 -23.55 46.24 13.62
CA GLY A 31 -22.43 45.95 12.71
C GLY A 31 -22.58 44.51 12.19
N ALA A 32 -22.93 44.33 10.91
CA ALA A 32 -23.40 43.09 10.32
C ALA A 32 -22.33 42.39 9.46
N THR A 33 -22.27 41.06 9.51
CA THR A 33 -21.55 40.20 8.55
C THR A 33 -22.48 39.81 7.41
N ARG A 34 -22.13 40.20 6.18
CA ARG A 34 -22.88 39.92 4.95
C ARG A 34 -22.53 38.52 4.41
N ARG A 35 -23.56 37.69 4.24
CA ARG A 35 -23.62 36.63 3.23
C ARG A 35 -23.96 37.27 1.88
N LEU A 36 -23.23 36.97 0.82
CA LEU A 36 -23.69 37.21 -0.55
C LEU A 36 -23.47 36.00 -1.44
N ARG A 37 -24.57 35.59 -2.07
CA ARG A 37 -24.69 34.70 -3.22
C ARG A 37 -24.02 35.38 -4.43
N TRP A 38 -23.37 34.58 -5.28
CA TRP A 38 -23.05 35.01 -6.65
C TRP A 38 -23.65 34.02 -7.64
N SER A 39 -24.63 34.54 -8.38
CA SER A 39 -25.15 33.95 -9.61
C SER A 39 -24.28 34.41 -10.79
N ALA A 40 -24.15 33.54 -11.78
CA ALA A 40 -23.46 33.79 -13.05
C ALA A 40 -24.06 34.96 -13.84
N VAL A 41 -23.19 35.77 -14.46
CA VAL A 41 -23.53 36.69 -15.56
C VAL A 41 -22.42 36.61 -16.61
N LEU A 42 -22.81 36.19 -17.82
CA LEU A 42 -22.09 36.34 -19.07
C LEU A 42 -21.98 37.83 -19.43
N LEU A 43 -20.79 38.30 -19.76
CA LEU A 43 -20.64 39.56 -20.50
C LEU A 43 -19.57 39.42 -21.58
N ALA A 44 -20.03 39.42 -22.82
CA ALA A 44 -19.23 39.69 -24.00
C ALA A 44 -18.87 41.18 -24.03
N LEU A 45 -17.60 41.50 -24.26
CA LEU A 45 -17.20 42.84 -24.71
C LEU A 45 -15.98 42.73 -25.63
N ALA A 46 -16.17 43.33 -26.79
CA ALA A 46 -15.29 43.39 -27.94
C ALA A 46 -14.01 44.19 -27.65
N THR A 47 -12.89 43.73 -28.19
CA THR A 47 -11.70 44.56 -28.39
C THR A 47 -11.61 44.97 -29.85
N ALA A 48 -11.62 46.30 -30.04
CA ALA A 48 -11.42 46.97 -31.31
C ALA A 48 -9.98 46.82 -31.80
N GLY A 49 -9.83 46.79 -33.13
CA GLY A 49 -8.60 46.50 -33.82
C GLY A 49 -7.53 47.60 -33.75
N VAL A 50 -6.29 47.15 -33.91
CA VAL A 50 -5.18 47.96 -34.41
C VAL A 50 -4.61 47.22 -35.62
N THR A 51 -4.75 47.85 -36.78
CA THR A 51 -4.21 47.45 -38.07
C THR A 51 -2.69 47.64 -38.10
N GLY A 52 -1.94 46.58 -38.45
CA GLY A 52 -0.53 46.62 -38.81
C GLY A 52 -0.28 45.68 -39.99
N LEU A 53 0.19 46.26 -41.09
CA LEU A 53 0.30 45.69 -42.44
C LEU A 53 1.27 44.50 -42.52
N ALA A 54 0.84 43.41 -43.17
CA ALA A 54 1.71 42.36 -43.70
C ALA A 54 1.50 42.25 -45.22
N GLY A 55 2.59 42.36 -45.98
CA GLY A 55 2.65 42.06 -47.42
C GLY A 55 2.95 40.58 -47.68
N PRO A 56 2.68 40.05 -48.89
CA PRO A 56 2.57 38.62 -49.16
C PRO A 56 3.81 38.00 -49.84
N ALA A 57 3.94 36.67 -49.71
CA ALA A 57 4.54 35.74 -50.70
C ALA A 57 4.32 34.31 -50.18
N GLU A 58 3.33 33.58 -50.69
CA GLU A 58 3.41 32.62 -51.83
C GLU A 58 3.81 31.20 -51.41
N GLY A 59 2.90 30.26 -51.70
CA GLY A 59 2.97 28.87 -51.26
C GLY A 59 3.96 28.01 -52.04
N ALA A 60 4.25 26.84 -51.46
CA ALA A 60 4.38 25.59 -52.19
C ALA A 60 3.88 24.48 -51.26
N GLY A 61 2.70 23.93 -51.56
CA GLY A 61 2.15 22.77 -50.88
C GLY A 61 2.40 21.51 -51.68
N VAL A 62 2.36 20.34 -51.02
CA VAL A 62 1.93 19.06 -51.62
C VAL A 62 1.29 18.17 -50.53
N ASP A 63 0.01 17.87 -50.77
CA ASP A 63 -0.84 16.71 -50.42
C ASP A 63 -0.99 16.17 -48.99
N ASP A 64 -2.10 16.58 -48.36
CA ASP A 64 -2.84 15.79 -47.38
C ASP A 64 -3.91 14.92 -48.09
N GLY A 65 -3.63 13.63 -48.20
CA GLY A 65 -4.63 12.61 -48.54
C GLY A 65 -5.44 12.21 -47.31
N ALA A 66 -6.61 12.81 -47.13
CA ALA A 66 -7.60 12.39 -46.14
C ALA A 66 -8.22 11.03 -46.51
N GLY A 67 -7.98 10.01 -45.68
CA GLY A 67 -8.73 8.76 -45.62
C GLY A 67 -9.14 8.50 -44.16
N GLY A 68 -10.44 8.47 -43.89
CA GLY A 68 -11.00 8.41 -42.54
C GLY A 68 -10.97 7.03 -41.88
N GLY A 69 -10.96 7.04 -40.53
CA GLY A 69 -11.42 5.96 -39.66
C GLY A 69 -10.34 5.25 -38.82
N GLY A 70 -10.30 5.54 -37.50
CA GLY A 70 -9.85 4.59 -36.48
C GLY A 70 -8.55 4.92 -35.71
N GLY A 71 -8.69 5.40 -34.46
CA GLY A 71 -7.66 5.40 -33.43
C GLY A 71 -6.83 6.68 -33.30
N ALA A 72 -7.11 7.52 -32.29
CA ALA A 72 -6.18 8.57 -31.89
C ALA A 72 -4.90 7.90 -31.35
N GLY A 73 -3.83 7.86 -32.14
CA GLY A 73 -2.55 7.28 -31.73
C GLY A 73 -1.96 8.03 -30.53
N ALA A 74 -1.36 7.29 -29.59
CA ALA A 74 -0.70 7.88 -28.42
C ALA A 74 0.39 8.88 -28.84
N SER A 75 0.48 9.99 -28.12
CA SER A 75 1.40 11.10 -28.45
C SER A 75 2.85 10.71 -28.18
N ARG A 76 3.77 11.12 -29.05
CA ARG A 76 5.22 10.85 -28.91
C ARG A 76 6.04 12.11 -28.61
N VAL A 77 5.41 13.12 -28.02
CA VAL A 77 6.08 14.40 -27.68
C VAL A 77 7.17 14.16 -26.65
N LEU A 78 6.86 13.42 -25.59
CA LEU A 78 7.80 13.12 -24.51
C LEU A 78 9.05 12.37 -25.01
N GLN A 79 8.88 11.37 -25.89
CA GLN A 79 10.00 10.65 -26.52
C GLN A 79 10.97 11.60 -27.25
N ARG A 80 10.46 12.62 -27.95
CA ARG A 80 11.29 13.61 -28.64
C ARG A 80 11.98 14.57 -27.67
N GLN A 81 11.32 14.94 -26.56
CA GLN A 81 11.93 15.77 -25.52
C GLN A 81 13.10 15.06 -24.84
N PHE A 82 12.99 13.74 -24.59
CA PHE A 82 14.12 12.92 -24.13
C PHE A 82 15.30 12.96 -25.11
N ALA A 83 15.05 12.79 -26.41
CA ALA A 83 16.10 12.84 -27.43
C ALA A 83 16.79 14.21 -27.48
N ALA A 84 16.02 15.30 -27.41
CA ALA A 84 16.55 16.66 -27.43
C ALA A 84 17.41 16.96 -26.19
N ALA A 85 16.93 16.64 -24.98
CA ALA A 85 17.69 16.87 -23.75
C ALA A 85 18.97 16.01 -23.70
N ALA A 86 18.89 14.74 -24.12
CA ALA A 86 20.04 13.85 -24.23
C ALA A 86 21.12 14.44 -25.16
N GLN A 87 20.70 14.93 -26.34
CA GLN A 87 21.60 15.56 -27.30
C GLN A 87 22.21 16.86 -26.77
N GLU A 88 21.41 17.70 -26.10
CA GLU A 88 21.84 19.00 -25.58
C GLU A 88 22.95 18.86 -24.54
N PHE A 89 22.87 17.86 -23.65
CA PHE A 89 23.80 17.71 -22.52
C PHE A 89 24.79 16.56 -22.66
N GLY A 90 24.83 15.88 -23.81
CA GLY A 90 25.76 14.78 -24.08
C GLY A 90 25.45 13.47 -23.36
N VAL A 91 24.28 13.36 -22.72
CA VAL A 91 23.86 12.16 -21.98
C VAL A 91 23.34 11.10 -22.97
N PRO A 92 23.76 9.82 -22.89
CA PRO A 92 23.17 8.77 -23.69
C PRO A 92 21.65 8.66 -23.42
N GLN A 93 20.85 8.79 -24.48
CA GLN A 93 19.39 8.78 -24.35
C GLN A 93 18.85 7.55 -23.60
N SER A 94 19.51 6.39 -23.75
CA SER A 94 19.13 5.17 -23.01
C SER A 94 19.30 5.29 -21.50
N VAL A 95 20.35 5.98 -21.03
CA VAL A 95 20.57 6.25 -19.60
C VAL A 95 19.52 7.22 -19.09
N LEU A 96 19.27 8.32 -19.82
CA LEU A 96 18.28 9.32 -19.42
C LEU A 96 16.86 8.73 -19.35
N LEU A 97 16.47 7.93 -20.35
CA LEU A 97 15.19 7.21 -20.35
C LEU A 97 15.10 6.23 -19.18
N ALA A 98 16.12 5.40 -18.95
CA ALA A 98 16.09 4.41 -17.87
C ALA A 98 16.08 5.05 -16.48
N LEU A 99 16.85 6.12 -16.28
CA LEU A 99 16.84 6.88 -15.03
C LEU A 99 15.46 7.49 -14.78
N ALA A 100 14.89 8.20 -15.74
CA ALA A 100 13.55 8.77 -15.62
C ALA A 100 12.46 7.70 -15.42
N TYR A 101 12.64 6.50 -15.97
CA TYR A 101 11.75 5.37 -15.73
C TYR A 101 11.82 4.93 -14.26
N GLN A 102 13.01 4.88 -13.68
CA GLN A 102 13.23 4.49 -12.28
C GLN A 102 12.83 5.58 -11.27
N GLU A 103 12.73 6.84 -11.70
CA GLU A 103 12.24 7.94 -10.85
C GLU A 103 10.72 8.06 -10.83
N SER A 104 10.07 7.91 -11.99
CA SER A 104 8.65 8.27 -12.16
C SER A 104 7.87 7.39 -13.12
N ARG A 105 8.48 6.34 -13.70
CA ARG A 105 7.91 5.58 -14.83
C ARG A 105 7.52 6.49 -16.01
N TRP A 106 8.27 7.58 -16.19
CA TRP A 106 8.04 8.66 -17.14
C TRP A 106 6.79 9.51 -16.90
N GLU A 107 6.20 9.46 -15.72
CA GLU A 107 5.05 10.28 -15.36
C GLU A 107 5.48 11.71 -15.01
N SER A 108 4.73 12.68 -15.55
CA SER A 108 4.95 14.09 -15.21
C SER A 108 4.33 14.46 -13.86
N HIS A 109 3.35 13.67 -13.42
CA HIS A 109 2.47 13.94 -12.27
C HIS A 109 1.84 15.33 -12.32
N ARG A 110 1.73 15.93 -13.53
CA ARG A 110 1.21 17.28 -13.77
C ARG A 110 1.88 18.34 -12.88
N GLY A 111 3.17 18.15 -12.58
CA GLY A 111 3.96 19.05 -11.76
C GLY A 111 3.68 19.01 -10.26
N GLN A 112 2.92 18.01 -9.78
CA GLN A 112 2.72 17.77 -8.35
C GLN A 112 3.90 16.99 -7.75
N PRO A 113 4.30 17.29 -6.49
CA PRO A 113 5.38 16.55 -5.84
C PRO A 113 4.98 15.11 -5.45
N SER A 114 5.96 14.23 -5.32
CA SER A 114 5.90 12.95 -4.60
C SER A 114 5.88 13.15 -3.08
N THR A 115 5.53 12.13 -2.29
CA THR A 115 5.59 12.17 -0.81
C THR A 115 6.93 12.66 -0.23
N THR A 116 8.00 12.62 -1.02
CA THR A 116 9.36 13.07 -0.69
C THR A 116 9.80 14.38 -1.37
N GLY A 117 8.91 15.07 -2.07
CA GLY A 117 9.20 16.36 -2.71
C GLY A 117 9.81 16.28 -4.11
N ASN A 118 9.74 15.12 -4.78
CA ASN A 118 10.27 14.94 -6.14
C ASN A 118 9.27 15.43 -7.20
N TYR A 119 9.77 16.11 -8.24
CA TYR A 119 8.96 16.70 -9.30
C TYR A 119 9.32 16.19 -10.69
N GLY A 120 8.27 15.91 -11.47
CA GLY A 120 8.35 15.63 -12.90
C GLY A 120 9.05 14.31 -13.23
N VAL A 121 9.30 14.11 -14.53
CA VAL A 121 9.76 12.83 -15.06
C VAL A 121 11.16 12.41 -14.59
N LEU A 122 11.99 13.38 -14.18
CA LEU A 122 13.35 13.14 -13.65
C LEU A 122 13.40 13.13 -12.12
N GLY A 123 12.25 13.23 -11.43
CA GLY A 123 12.19 13.13 -9.97
C GLY A 123 13.03 14.18 -9.23
N LEU A 124 13.14 15.41 -9.75
CA LEU A 124 13.98 16.44 -9.13
C LEU A 124 13.37 16.93 -7.82
N THR A 125 14.12 16.87 -6.72
CA THR A 125 13.66 17.13 -5.36
C THR A 125 13.74 18.59 -4.99
N GLU A 126 12.68 19.09 -4.36
CA GLU A 126 12.68 20.36 -3.64
C GLU A 126 11.84 20.24 -2.35
N VAL A 127 12.45 20.53 -1.20
CA VAL A 127 11.77 20.54 0.10
C VAL A 127 12.06 21.84 0.86
N ASP A 128 11.01 22.50 1.35
CA ASP A 128 11.15 23.62 2.30
C ASP A 128 11.34 23.07 3.72
N VAL A 129 12.59 22.82 4.08
CA VAL A 129 12.99 22.21 5.37
C VAL A 129 12.48 23.01 6.58
N ALA A 130 12.38 24.34 6.47
CA ALA A 130 11.88 25.17 7.55
C ALA A 130 10.37 25.00 7.73
N ALA A 131 9.62 24.97 6.61
CA ALA A 131 8.19 24.71 6.65
C ALA A 131 7.86 23.30 7.16
N GLU A 132 8.59 22.28 6.71
CA GLU A 132 8.41 20.89 7.17
C GLU A 132 8.65 20.76 8.69
N ASN A 133 9.76 21.30 9.18
CA ASN A 133 10.05 21.30 10.62
C ASN A 133 8.97 22.06 11.42
N ALA A 134 8.49 23.20 10.92
CA ALA A 134 7.42 23.95 11.58
C ALA A 134 6.08 23.20 11.58
N ALA A 135 5.76 22.50 10.49
CA ALA A 135 4.58 21.66 10.40
C ALA A 135 4.65 20.48 11.38
N ALA A 136 5.81 19.82 11.48
CA ALA A 136 6.05 18.76 12.45
C ALA A 136 5.90 19.24 13.91
N GLU A 137 6.48 20.40 14.25
CA GLU A 137 6.34 21.01 15.58
C GLU A 137 4.88 21.34 15.92
N LYS A 138 4.13 21.87 14.94
CA LYS A 138 2.70 22.13 15.09
C LYS A 138 1.89 20.85 15.30
N ALA A 139 2.14 19.80 14.50
CA ALA A 139 1.46 18.52 14.61
C ALA A 139 1.71 17.85 15.97
N ALA A 140 2.94 17.93 16.49
CA ALA A 140 3.29 17.43 17.83
C ALA A 140 2.51 18.18 18.92
N ALA A 141 2.38 19.51 18.82
CA ALA A 141 1.60 20.32 19.76
C ALA A 141 0.10 20.00 19.70
N GLU A 142 -0.46 19.81 18.50
CA GLU A 142 -1.87 19.42 18.32
C GLU A 142 -2.16 18.02 18.87
N THR A 143 -1.23 17.07 18.67
CA THR A 143 -1.33 15.71 19.23
C THR A 143 -1.34 15.75 20.75
N ALA A 144 -0.39 16.46 21.37
CA ALA A 144 -0.34 16.62 22.82
C ALA A 144 -1.63 17.26 23.39
N ALA A 145 -2.22 18.23 22.66
CA ALA A 145 -3.48 18.84 23.04
C ALA A 145 -4.68 17.88 22.88
N ALA A 146 -4.73 17.09 21.81
CA ALA A 146 -5.77 16.10 21.57
C ALA A 146 -5.74 14.97 22.61
N GLU A 147 -4.55 14.50 22.99
CA GLU A 147 -4.37 13.51 24.04
C GLU A 147 -4.81 14.04 25.40
N SER A 148 -4.43 15.28 25.74
CA SER A 148 -4.91 15.96 26.96
C SER A 148 -6.45 16.11 26.98
N ALA A 149 -7.06 16.36 25.83
CA ALA A 149 -8.51 16.45 25.69
C ALA A 149 -9.20 15.06 25.79
N ALA A 150 -8.59 14.02 25.21
CA ALA A 150 -9.07 12.64 25.30
C ALA A 150 -9.01 12.11 26.73
N GLU A 151 -7.99 12.47 27.51
CA GLU A 151 -7.89 12.19 28.94
C GLU A 151 -9.05 12.81 29.73
N THR A 152 -9.45 14.03 29.36
CA THR A 152 -10.61 14.71 29.95
C THR A 152 -11.94 14.06 29.54
N ALA A 153 -12.03 13.52 28.32
CA ALA A 153 -13.21 12.87 27.77
C ALA A 153 -13.36 11.38 28.16
N ALA A 154 -12.29 10.71 28.62
CA ALA A 154 -12.30 9.32 29.08
C ALA A 154 -13.18 9.08 30.32
N GLY A 155 -13.70 10.15 30.96
CA GLY A 155 -14.82 10.08 31.91
C GLY A 155 -16.18 9.74 31.27
N ALA A 156 -16.28 9.67 29.93
CA ALA A 156 -17.53 9.48 29.19
C ALA A 156 -17.40 8.41 28.08
N GLY A 157 -17.47 7.13 28.47
CA GLY A 157 -18.25 6.11 27.75
C GLY A 157 -17.98 5.82 26.27
N ARG A 158 -16.77 5.98 25.72
CA ARG A 158 -16.39 5.28 24.47
C ARG A 158 -15.85 3.90 24.84
N ALA A 159 -16.44 2.84 24.29
CA ALA A 159 -15.83 1.52 24.30
C ALA A 159 -14.45 1.66 23.66
N ALA A 160 -13.39 1.42 24.43
CA ALA A 160 -12.03 1.53 23.95
C ALA A 160 -11.83 0.45 22.87
N MET A 161 -11.49 0.86 21.67
CA MET A 161 -10.97 -0.04 20.64
C MET A 161 -9.81 -0.85 21.23
N GLU A 162 -9.65 -2.08 20.76
CA GLU A 162 -8.59 -3.00 21.17
C GLU A 162 -7.23 -2.49 20.70
N ARG A 163 -6.62 -1.59 21.50
CA ARG A 163 -5.37 -0.89 21.14
C ARG A 163 -4.11 -1.62 21.58
N ASP A 164 -4.20 -2.58 22.49
CA ASP A 164 -3.03 -3.30 23.02
C ASP A 164 -2.74 -4.62 22.28
N GLY A 165 -3.37 -4.85 21.12
CA GLY A 165 -3.07 -5.98 20.25
C GLY A 165 -3.30 -7.37 20.84
N ARG A 166 -3.96 -7.50 22.00
CA ARG A 166 -4.16 -8.78 22.70
C ARG A 166 -5.28 -9.64 22.17
N GLY A 167 -6.33 -9.03 21.62
CA GLY A 167 -7.46 -9.81 21.11
C GLY A 167 -8.43 -10.30 22.19
N ASP A 168 -8.28 -9.90 23.46
CA ASP A 168 -9.08 -10.39 24.60
C ASP A 168 -10.40 -9.61 24.83
N GLY A 169 -10.65 -8.55 24.06
CA GLY A 169 -11.82 -7.68 24.21
C GLY A 169 -11.84 -6.86 25.51
N GLY A 170 -10.70 -6.79 26.21
CA GLY A 170 -10.49 -5.91 27.35
C GLY A 170 -10.27 -4.45 26.91
N PRO A 171 -10.49 -3.47 27.81
CA PRO A 171 -10.06 -2.10 27.55
C PRO A 171 -8.53 -2.05 27.44
N ALA A 172 -8.01 -1.14 26.63
CA ALA A 172 -6.57 -0.88 26.57
C ALA A 172 -6.00 -0.66 27.98
N ARG A 173 -4.94 -1.39 28.32
CA ARG A 173 -4.33 -1.37 29.67
C ARG A 173 -3.45 -0.14 29.95
N SER A 174 -3.55 0.91 29.14
CA SER A 174 -2.81 2.18 29.30
C SER A 174 -3.64 3.25 30.00
N LYS A 175 -3.10 3.77 31.12
CA LYS A 175 -3.63 4.92 31.89
C LYS A 175 -2.64 6.08 32.01
N ALA A 176 -1.44 5.97 31.46
CA ALA A 176 -0.39 6.97 31.64
C ALA A 176 -0.46 8.09 30.58
N LEU A 177 -0.22 9.32 31.02
CA LEU A 177 0.00 10.47 30.14
C LEU A 177 1.17 10.20 29.19
N ARG A 178 0.92 10.38 27.90
CA ARG A 178 1.93 10.36 26.86
C ARG A 178 2.76 11.64 26.89
N ALA A 179 4.07 11.52 26.70
CA ALA A 179 4.84 12.60 26.12
C ALA A 179 4.79 12.40 24.61
N ALA A 180 4.44 13.44 23.83
CA ALA A 180 4.41 13.31 22.38
C ALA A 180 5.81 12.85 21.88
N PRO A 181 5.90 11.84 21.00
CA PRO A 181 7.18 11.38 20.47
C PRO A 181 7.92 12.57 19.82
N VAL A 182 9.17 12.77 20.23
CA VAL A 182 9.99 13.87 19.71
C VAL A 182 10.52 13.46 18.35
N ARG A 183 9.89 13.97 17.29
CA ARG A 183 10.39 13.81 15.93
C ARG A 183 11.75 14.51 15.79
N PRO A 184 12.79 13.85 15.25
CA PRO A 184 14.03 14.52 14.89
C PRO A 184 13.74 15.63 13.87
N ARG A 185 14.37 16.80 14.03
CA ARG A 185 14.29 17.83 12.99
C ARG A 185 14.95 17.35 11.71
N LEU A 186 14.30 17.61 10.57
CA LEU A 186 14.85 17.37 9.25
C LEU A 186 16.10 18.24 9.06
N ALA A 187 17.22 17.60 8.74
CA ALA A 187 18.47 18.29 8.44
C ALA A 187 18.47 18.75 6.98
N ASP A 188 18.86 20.00 6.75
CA ASP A 188 18.98 20.55 5.42
C ASP A 188 20.19 19.94 4.68
N SER A 189 19.94 19.38 3.49
CA SER A 189 20.95 18.65 2.72
C SER A 189 20.79 18.88 1.23
N ALA A 190 21.87 18.74 0.46
CA ALA A 190 21.86 18.97 -0.98
C ALA A 190 20.85 18.09 -1.74
N GLY A 191 20.58 16.88 -1.23
CA GLY A 191 19.58 15.97 -1.80
C GLY A 191 18.16 16.48 -1.77
N LEU A 192 17.85 17.42 -0.87
CA LEU A 192 16.54 18.03 -0.77
C LEU A 192 16.34 19.21 -1.75
N HIS A 193 17.37 19.57 -2.54
CA HIS A 193 17.39 20.77 -3.40
C HIS A 193 17.92 20.50 -4.82
N THR A 194 17.81 19.27 -5.32
CA THR A 194 18.31 18.91 -6.67
C THR A 194 17.56 19.64 -7.79
N LEU A 195 16.30 20.03 -7.57
CA LEU A 195 15.54 20.83 -8.52
C LEU A 195 16.12 22.24 -8.67
N THR A 196 16.45 22.90 -7.57
CA THR A 196 17.12 24.22 -7.60
C THR A 196 18.49 24.12 -8.28
N ALA A 197 19.30 23.11 -7.94
CA ALA A 197 20.59 22.89 -8.60
C ALA A 197 20.44 22.67 -10.13
N ALA A 198 19.46 21.87 -10.55
CA ALA A 198 19.16 21.64 -11.97
C ALA A 198 18.70 22.92 -12.69
N ALA A 199 17.89 23.75 -12.02
CA ALA A 199 17.37 25.00 -12.57
C ALA A 199 18.49 26.02 -12.84
N GLU A 200 19.46 26.11 -11.91
CA GLU A 200 20.64 26.95 -12.06
C GLU A 200 21.50 26.56 -13.27
N LEU A 201 21.71 25.26 -13.47
CA LEU A 201 22.50 24.72 -14.59
C LEU A 201 21.94 25.07 -15.97
N ILE A 202 20.62 25.23 -16.08
CA ILE A 202 19.96 25.58 -17.35
C ILE A 202 19.48 27.04 -17.42
N HIS A 203 19.83 27.85 -16.40
CA HIS A 203 19.44 29.24 -16.26
C HIS A 203 17.93 29.48 -16.37
N ARG A 204 17.14 28.65 -15.68
CA ARG A 204 15.68 28.77 -15.60
C ARG A 204 15.20 28.88 -14.15
N PRO A 205 14.02 29.47 -13.89
CA PRO A 205 13.42 29.44 -12.57
C PRO A 205 13.00 28.01 -12.19
N ALA A 206 13.22 27.62 -10.92
CA ALA A 206 12.80 26.35 -10.35
C ALA A 206 11.31 26.03 -10.64
N ALA A 207 10.42 27.02 -10.51
CA ALA A 207 8.99 26.86 -10.80
C ALA A 207 8.71 26.39 -12.24
N GLN A 208 9.57 26.73 -13.20
CA GLN A 208 9.41 26.27 -14.58
C GLN A 208 9.75 24.78 -14.72
N LEU A 209 10.74 24.26 -14.00
CA LEU A 209 11.08 22.83 -13.99
C LEU A 209 10.01 21.99 -13.30
N ARG A 210 9.22 22.58 -12.39
CA ARG A 210 8.05 21.92 -11.78
C ARG A 210 6.91 21.77 -12.78
N ALA A 211 6.64 22.81 -13.57
CA ALA A 211 5.46 22.87 -14.44
C ALA A 211 5.68 22.41 -15.89
N ASP A 212 6.93 22.41 -16.39
CA ASP A 212 7.26 22.09 -17.78
C ASP A 212 8.17 20.85 -17.85
N THR A 213 7.61 19.76 -18.36
CA THR A 213 8.31 18.47 -18.57
C THR A 213 9.58 18.62 -19.40
N ALA A 214 9.61 19.52 -20.40
CA ALA A 214 10.80 19.74 -21.21
C ALA A 214 11.92 20.40 -20.40
N GLN A 215 11.60 21.38 -19.53
CA GLN A 215 12.60 21.99 -18.66
C GLN A 215 13.06 21.03 -17.56
N ASN A 216 12.16 20.21 -17.01
CA ASN A 216 12.52 19.16 -16.05
C ASN A 216 13.55 18.18 -16.66
N LEU A 217 13.31 17.74 -17.91
CA LEU A 217 14.24 16.89 -18.67
C LEU A 217 15.59 17.55 -18.90
N ARG A 218 15.60 18.81 -19.35
CA ARG A 218 16.84 19.56 -19.57
C ARG A 218 17.62 19.74 -18.27
N GLY A 219 16.95 20.11 -17.18
CA GLY A 219 17.57 20.29 -15.87
C GLY A 219 18.18 19.00 -15.33
N GLY A 220 17.44 17.89 -15.35
CA GLY A 220 17.95 16.60 -14.89
C GLY A 220 19.09 16.06 -15.75
N ALA A 221 19.02 16.23 -17.08
CA ALA A 221 20.12 15.87 -17.98
C ALA A 221 21.38 16.72 -17.72
N ALA A 222 21.23 18.03 -17.49
CA ALA A 222 22.34 18.91 -17.13
C ALA A 222 23.00 18.50 -15.81
N LEU A 223 22.19 18.14 -14.80
CA LEU A 223 22.64 17.68 -13.50
C LEU A 223 23.40 16.36 -13.60
N LEU A 224 22.87 15.39 -14.36
CA LEU A 224 23.55 14.11 -14.59
C LEU A 224 24.89 14.30 -15.32
N ALA A 225 24.96 15.19 -16.31
CA ALA A 225 26.20 15.55 -16.99
C ALA A 225 27.21 16.23 -16.04
N GLN A 226 26.75 17.04 -15.08
CA GLN A 226 27.60 17.60 -14.03
C GLN A 226 28.19 16.49 -13.15
N TYR A 227 27.39 15.50 -12.75
CA TYR A 227 27.86 14.36 -11.95
C TYR A 227 28.85 13.48 -12.72
N GLN A 228 28.66 13.29 -14.02
CA GLN A 228 29.61 12.59 -14.88
C GLN A 228 30.98 13.28 -14.86
N ARG A 229 31.01 14.61 -15.04
CA ARG A 229 32.26 15.39 -14.95
C ARG A 229 32.91 15.32 -13.58
N ALA A 230 32.10 15.37 -12.52
CA ALA A 230 32.58 15.26 -11.15
C ALA A 230 33.18 13.87 -10.83
N ALA A 231 32.75 12.83 -11.55
CA ALA A 231 33.32 11.48 -11.47
C ALA A 231 34.64 11.32 -12.27
N GLY A 232 35.14 12.40 -12.89
CA GLY A 232 36.39 12.38 -13.67
C GLY A 232 36.24 11.87 -15.10
N GLU A 233 35.00 11.67 -15.57
CA GLU A 233 34.69 11.24 -16.93
C GLU A 233 34.19 12.43 -17.78
N PRO A 234 34.50 12.47 -19.09
CA PRO A 234 33.89 13.45 -19.98
C PRO A 234 32.36 13.29 -20.05
N ALA A 235 31.63 14.40 -20.19
CA ALA A 235 30.16 14.37 -20.30
C ALA A 235 29.68 13.86 -21.67
N GLU A 236 30.57 13.82 -22.67
CA GLU A 236 30.26 13.45 -24.05
C GLU A 236 30.51 11.96 -24.33
N VAL A 237 30.72 11.14 -23.28
CA VAL A 237 30.93 9.71 -23.42
C VAL A 237 29.64 9.04 -23.92
N ALA A 238 29.64 8.66 -25.20
CA ALA A 238 28.49 8.05 -25.86
C ALA A 238 28.13 6.64 -25.34
N ASP A 239 29.08 5.94 -24.71
CA ASP A 239 28.86 4.61 -24.14
C ASP A 239 28.05 4.69 -22.83
N PRO A 240 26.80 4.18 -22.80
CA PRO A 240 26.00 4.14 -21.58
C PRO A 240 26.70 3.45 -20.41
N GLY A 241 27.52 2.43 -20.69
CA GLY A 241 28.16 1.61 -19.66
C GLY A 241 29.10 2.38 -18.74
N ARG A 242 29.52 3.58 -19.14
CA ARG A 242 30.43 4.46 -18.38
C ARG A 242 29.73 5.53 -17.54
N TRP A 243 28.40 5.49 -17.43
CA TRP A 243 27.61 6.47 -16.67
C TRP A 243 27.21 6.00 -15.26
N TYR A 244 27.69 4.84 -14.82
CA TYR A 244 27.28 4.23 -13.55
C TYR A 244 27.46 5.15 -12.34
N ALA A 245 28.63 5.76 -12.19
CA ALA A 245 28.93 6.63 -11.05
C ALA A 245 28.03 7.88 -11.02
N ALA A 246 27.75 8.47 -12.19
CA ALA A 246 26.86 9.64 -12.28
C ALA A 246 25.41 9.28 -11.91
N VAL A 247 24.92 8.13 -12.38
CA VAL A 247 23.58 7.63 -12.03
C VAL A 247 23.49 7.28 -10.55
N ALA A 248 24.52 6.63 -9.99
CA ALA A 248 24.55 6.30 -8.57
C ALA A 248 24.49 7.56 -7.71
N ARG A 249 25.27 8.58 -8.06
CA ARG A 249 25.24 9.88 -7.39
C ARG A 249 23.89 10.60 -7.53
N PHE A 250 23.23 10.48 -8.68
CA PHE A 250 21.90 11.03 -8.88
C PHE A 250 20.89 10.42 -7.90
N GLY A 251 20.88 9.10 -7.75
CA GLY A 251 20.01 8.37 -6.81
C GLY A 251 20.24 8.70 -5.33
N GLU A 252 21.32 9.41 -4.98
CA GLU A 252 21.61 9.88 -3.62
C GLU A 252 21.30 11.36 -3.42
N GLY A 253 20.55 11.97 -4.35
CA GLY A 253 20.29 13.40 -4.34
C GLY A 253 21.56 14.24 -4.54
N GLY A 254 22.59 13.71 -5.17
CA GLY A 254 23.82 14.46 -5.45
C GLY A 254 24.80 14.61 -4.29
N ALA A 255 24.57 13.91 -3.16
CA ALA A 255 25.45 13.94 -2.00
C ALA A 255 26.91 13.57 -2.36
N THR A 256 27.87 14.35 -1.85
CA THR A 256 29.33 14.11 -2.01
C THR A 256 29.92 13.24 -0.89
N ALA A 257 29.12 12.89 0.12
CA ALA A 257 29.63 12.41 1.41
C ALA A 257 30.01 10.91 1.45
N VAL A 258 29.92 10.19 0.33
CA VAL A 258 30.32 8.77 0.23
C VAL A 258 31.27 8.54 -0.93
N GLY A 259 32.55 8.90 -0.73
CA GLY A 259 33.63 8.62 -1.69
C GLY A 259 33.38 9.13 -3.12
N GLN A 260 34.24 8.75 -4.05
CA GLN A 260 34.00 8.99 -5.49
C GLN A 260 33.06 7.93 -6.11
N ASP A 261 32.44 7.10 -5.27
CA ASP A 261 31.96 5.75 -5.62
C ASP A 261 30.44 5.54 -5.45
N GLY A 262 29.73 6.55 -4.90
CA GLY A 262 28.32 6.45 -4.49
C GLY A 262 28.14 5.54 -3.28
N GLY A 263 27.27 5.92 -2.35
CA GLY A 263 26.84 5.07 -1.25
C GLY A 263 25.96 3.89 -1.68
N ALA A 264 25.56 3.08 -0.69
CA ALA A 264 24.85 1.82 -0.94
C ALA A 264 23.51 2.04 -1.66
N ALA A 265 22.74 3.07 -1.27
CA ALA A 265 21.46 3.41 -1.87
C ALA A 265 21.61 3.85 -3.34
N GLY A 266 22.59 4.71 -3.64
CA GLY A 266 22.88 5.13 -5.01
C GLY A 266 23.27 3.98 -5.92
N ARG A 267 24.06 3.03 -5.41
CA ARG A 267 24.44 1.83 -6.17
C ARG A 267 23.24 0.94 -6.48
N VAL A 268 22.31 0.74 -5.54
CA VAL A 268 21.06 -0.02 -5.78
C VAL A 268 20.22 0.67 -6.86
N PHE A 269 20.07 1.99 -6.78
CA PHE A 269 19.37 2.77 -7.80
C PHE A 269 20.03 2.62 -9.18
N ALA A 270 21.35 2.79 -9.27
CA ALA A 270 22.08 2.61 -10.52
C ALA A 270 21.93 1.19 -11.08
N ASP A 271 21.97 0.17 -10.24
CA ASP A 271 21.75 -1.21 -10.67
C ASP A 271 20.37 -1.43 -11.30
N ARG A 272 19.32 -0.83 -10.73
CA ARG A 272 17.95 -0.84 -11.30
C ARG A 272 17.89 -0.08 -12.63
N VAL A 273 18.54 1.09 -12.74
CA VAL A 273 18.63 1.86 -13.99
C VAL A 273 19.29 1.03 -15.08
N PHE A 274 20.45 0.44 -14.84
CA PHE A 274 21.16 -0.33 -15.85
C PHE A 274 20.52 -1.70 -16.14
N ALA A 275 19.80 -2.29 -15.18
CA ALA A 275 18.92 -3.43 -15.46
C ALA A 275 17.81 -3.04 -16.45
N THR A 276 17.21 -1.85 -16.27
CA THR A 276 16.19 -1.30 -17.18
C THR A 276 16.77 -1.02 -18.57
N VAL A 277 18.00 -0.50 -18.69
CA VAL A 277 18.66 -0.34 -20.00
C VAL A 277 18.84 -1.69 -20.70
N ARG A 278 19.22 -2.74 -19.96
CA ARG A 278 19.42 -4.07 -20.53
C ARG A 278 18.10 -4.69 -21.01
N ALA A 279 17.05 -4.60 -20.20
CA ALA A 279 15.74 -5.16 -20.50
C ALA A 279 14.96 -4.35 -21.55
N GLY A 280 15.16 -3.03 -21.60
CA GLY A 280 14.27 -2.12 -22.30
C GLY A 280 12.95 -1.92 -21.54
N ALA A 281 12.15 -0.95 -21.98
CA ALA A 281 10.83 -0.68 -21.44
C ALA A 281 9.96 0.05 -22.47
N THR A 282 8.65 -0.20 -22.47
CA THR A 282 7.67 0.54 -23.27
C THR A 282 6.45 0.79 -22.41
N ARG A 283 5.93 2.03 -22.43
CA ARG A 283 4.77 2.42 -21.64
C ARG A 283 4.01 3.57 -22.30
N THR A 284 2.70 3.61 -22.08
CA THR A 284 1.87 4.81 -22.27
C THR A 284 1.64 5.43 -20.90
N THR A 285 2.01 6.70 -20.73
CA THR A 285 1.80 7.40 -19.45
C THR A 285 0.33 7.66 -19.18
N ALA A 286 -0.01 7.98 -17.93
CA ALA A 286 -1.36 8.39 -17.55
C ALA A 286 -1.82 9.62 -18.35
N GLU A 287 -0.89 10.43 -18.85
CA GLU A 287 -1.14 11.55 -19.78
C GLU A 287 -1.13 11.19 -21.28
N GLY A 288 -1.13 9.89 -21.63
CA GLY A 288 -1.25 9.42 -23.01
C GLY A 288 0.04 9.57 -23.84
N GLN A 289 1.20 9.74 -23.20
CA GLN A 289 2.49 9.77 -23.89
C GLN A 289 3.03 8.36 -24.09
N GLN A 290 3.29 7.95 -25.33
CA GLN A 290 3.98 6.71 -25.63
C GLN A 290 5.50 6.93 -25.56
N VAL A 291 6.17 6.19 -24.68
CA VAL A 291 7.63 6.21 -24.50
C VAL A 291 8.18 4.81 -24.64
N THR A 292 9.36 4.69 -25.26
CA THR A 292 10.06 3.42 -25.48
C THR A 292 11.55 3.61 -25.28
N LEU A 293 12.10 2.73 -24.44
CA LEU A 293 13.52 2.46 -24.25
C LEU A 293 13.84 1.11 -24.92
N PRO A 294 14.57 1.10 -26.04
CA PRO A 294 15.03 -0.15 -26.65
C PRO A 294 15.98 -0.92 -25.72
N ALA A 295 15.80 -2.24 -25.66
CA ALA A 295 16.65 -3.13 -24.87
C ALA A 295 18.10 -3.17 -25.38
N ARG A 296 19.05 -3.24 -24.46
CA ARG A 296 20.49 -3.47 -24.75
C ARG A 296 21.02 -4.63 -23.91
N PRO A 297 20.64 -5.89 -24.20
CA PRO A 297 20.91 -7.03 -23.33
C PRO A 297 22.40 -7.27 -23.07
N ASN A 298 23.25 -6.94 -24.04
CA ASN A 298 24.70 -7.12 -23.97
C ASN A 298 25.46 -5.90 -23.41
N LEU A 299 24.76 -4.94 -22.78
CA LEU A 299 25.42 -3.78 -22.18
C LEU A 299 26.33 -4.22 -21.02
N VAL A 300 27.62 -3.93 -21.16
CA VAL A 300 28.61 -4.05 -20.09
C VAL A 300 28.66 -2.73 -19.33
N VAL A 301 28.55 -2.81 -18.00
CA VAL A 301 28.52 -1.63 -17.12
C VAL A 301 29.83 -1.57 -16.36
N ALA A 302 30.54 -0.45 -16.48
CA ALA A 302 31.76 -0.17 -15.73
C ALA A 302 31.39 0.26 -14.31
N LYS A 303 31.21 -0.73 -13.42
CA LYS A 303 30.97 -0.49 -12.00
C LYS A 303 32.29 -0.13 -11.31
N PRO A 304 32.34 0.93 -10.48
CA PRO A 304 33.47 1.13 -9.57
C PRO A 304 33.61 -0.10 -8.67
N PRO A 305 34.83 -0.52 -8.30
CA PRO A 305 35.04 -1.59 -7.34
C PRO A 305 34.15 -1.36 -6.10
N ALA A 306 33.52 -2.42 -5.60
CA ALA A 306 32.89 -2.35 -4.29
C ALA A 306 34.02 -2.16 -3.28
N ASP A 307 34.00 -1.06 -2.53
CA ASP A 307 35.04 -0.76 -1.57
C ASP A 307 35.04 -1.88 -0.50
N SER A 308 36.09 -2.69 -0.47
CA SER A 308 36.27 -3.76 0.54
C SER A 308 36.43 -3.21 1.96
N THR A 309 36.46 -1.89 2.12
CA THR A 309 36.65 -1.14 3.37
C THR A 309 35.42 -1.15 4.29
N ALA A 310 34.23 -1.52 3.79
CA ALA A 310 33.06 -1.77 4.64
C ALA A 310 33.24 -2.95 5.63
N THR A 311 34.26 -3.79 5.43
CA THR A 311 34.61 -4.87 6.39
C THR A 311 35.59 -4.44 7.49
N ALA A 312 36.18 -3.24 7.44
CA ALA A 312 37.29 -2.88 8.34
C ALA A 312 36.92 -1.93 9.52
N THR A 313 35.81 -1.20 9.47
CA THR A 313 35.37 -0.32 10.58
C THR A 313 34.39 -0.98 11.56
N ALA A 314 33.94 -2.21 11.29
CA ALA A 314 33.17 -3.02 12.23
C ALA A 314 34.01 -3.61 13.39
N ALA A 315 35.33 -3.46 13.37
CA ALA A 315 36.24 -4.15 14.29
C ALA A 315 36.57 -3.40 15.60
N THR A 316 36.00 -2.22 15.88
CA THR A 316 36.28 -1.47 17.12
C THR A 316 35.07 -0.93 17.88
N ALA A 317 33.84 -1.26 17.48
CA ALA A 317 32.69 -1.11 18.36
C ALA A 317 32.67 -2.29 19.37
N PRO A 318 32.47 -2.06 20.68
CA PRO A 318 32.36 -3.15 21.64
C PRO A 318 31.22 -4.07 21.18
N ARG A 319 31.50 -5.38 21.09
CA ARG A 319 30.56 -6.45 20.74
C ARG A 319 29.27 -6.30 21.55
N ARG A 320 28.31 -5.54 21.03
CA ARG A 320 26.91 -5.60 21.45
C ARG A 320 26.43 -7.02 21.13
N ALA A 321 25.56 -7.54 22.01
CA ALA A 321 24.94 -8.84 21.89
C ALA A 321 24.62 -9.19 20.43
N ALA A 322 24.93 -10.42 20.01
CA ALA A 322 24.83 -10.94 18.64
C ALA A 322 23.79 -10.17 17.81
N ALA A 323 24.26 -9.35 16.86
CA ALA A 323 23.37 -8.67 15.92
C ALA A 323 22.50 -9.74 15.25
N GLN A 324 21.21 -9.73 15.56
CA GLN A 324 20.26 -10.69 15.00
C GLN A 324 20.18 -10.42 13.50
N ALA A 325 20.26 -11.48 12.69
CA ALA A 325 20.32 -11.34 11.24
C ALA A 325 19.03 -10.70 10.71
N VAL A 326 19.17 -9.63 9.93
CA VAL A 326 18.03 -8.96 9.28
C VAL A 326 17.39 -9.92 8.28
N GLU A 327 16.07 -10.03 8.32
CA GLU A 327 15.29 -10.96 7.50
C GLU A 327 14.88 -10.29 6.18
N CYS A 328 15.85 -10.14 5.27
CA CYS A 328 15.66 -9.47 3.98
C CYS A 328 16.30 -10.26 2.81
N PRO A 329 15.85 -10.02 1.56
CA PRO A 329 16.55 -10.51 0.38
C PRO A 329 17.96 -9.92 0.27
N SER A 330 18.90 -10.72 -0.25
CA SER A 330 20.27 -10.27 -0.50
C SER A 330 20.31 -9.20 -1.59
N GLY A 331 20.93 -8.05 -1.31
CA GLY A 331 21.06 -6.94 -2.26
C GLY A 331 20.07 -5.81 -2.05
N LEU A 332 19.03 -6.02 -1.23
CA LEU A 332 18.17 -4.95 -0.75
C LEU A 332 18.87 -4.17 0.38
N GLY A 333 18.81 -2.84 0.33
CA GLY A 333 19.30 -1.98 1.39
C GLY A 333 18.45 -2.15 2.65
N CYS A 334 18.82 -3.10 3.50
CA CYS A 334 18.10 -3.44 4.72
C CYS A 334 18.94 -3.24 5.97
N ASP A 335 18.32 -2.70 7.02
CA ASP A 335 18.87 -2.72 8.38
C ASP A 335 17.82 -3.21 9.41
N PHE A 336 18.24 -3.27 10.68
CA PHE A 336 17.36 -3.57 11.79
C PHE A 336 17.44 -2.46 12.84
N THR A 337 16.32 -1.78 13.03
CA THR A 337 16.13 -0.77 14.08
C THR A 337 14.93 -1.21 14.90
N PRO A 338 15.12 -1.78 16.11
CA PRO A 338 14.03 -2.45 16.81
C PRO A 338 12.92 -1.48 17.21
N ALA A 339 11.68 -1.93 17.07
CA ALA A 339 10.53 -1.34 17.77
C ALA A 339 10.68 -1.51 19.29
N ALA A 340 10.04 -0.63 20.06
CA ALA A 340 10.06 -0.73 21.51
C ALA A 340 9.28 -1.95 22.00
N TYR A 341 9.90 -2.71 22.90
CA TYR A 341 9.24 -3.71 23.73
C TYR A 341 9.52 -3.38 25.18
N ALA A 342 8.65 -2.59 25.77
CA ALA A 342 8.82 -2.05 27.10
C ALA A 342 7.46 -1.83 27.78
N LEU A 343 7.49 -1.71 29.10
CA LEU A 343 6.32 -1.38 29.89
C LEU A 343 5.84 0.05 29.60
N THR A 344 4.54 0.21 29.45
CA THR A 344 3.84 1.51 29.41
C THR A 344 3.38 1.95 30.81
N ASP A 345 3.24 1.02 31.75
CA ASP A 345 3.13 1.29 33.18
C ASP A 345 4.17 0.44 33.92
N PRO A 346 5.18 1.04 34.59
CA PRO A 346 6.22 0.29 35.29
C PRO A 346 5.69 -0.57 36.45
N ASN A 347 4.45 -0.36 36.91
CA ASN A 347 3.83 -1.11 38.01
C ASN A 347 2.85 -2.19 37.53
N ASP A 348 2.58 -2.29 36.23
CA ASP A 348 1.70 -3.29 35.64
C ASP A 348 2.46 -4.08 34.57
N PRO A 349 2.91 -5.32 34.85
CA PRO A 349 3.64 -6.14 33.88
C PRO A 349 2.82 -6.51 32.65
N THR A 350 1.51 -6.28 32.69
CA THR A 350 0.58 -6.45 31.58
C THR A 350 0.35 -5.15 30.80
N SER A 351 1.01 -4.06 31.14
CA SER A 351 0.95 -2.81 30.39
C SER A 351 2.25 -2.65 29.62
N TYR A 352 2.29 -3.12 28.38
CA TYR A 352 3.45 -3.02 27.48
C TYR A 352 3.03 -2.68 26.05
N GLY A 353 4.01 -2.34 25.22
CA GLY A 353 3.80 -1.77 23.89
C GLY A 353 4.22 -2.65 22.70
N ASN A 354 3.57 -2.31 21.58
CA ASN A 354 3.93 -2.50 20.17
C ASN A 354 3.89 -3.92 19.59
N TYR A 355 4.31 -4.97 20.29
CA TYR A 355 4.27 -6.32 19.72
C TYR A 355 4.29 -7.43 20.78
N ASN A 356 3.97 -8.66 20.36
CA ASN A 356 4.07 -9.84 21.22
C ASN A 356 5.20 -10.76 20.79
N PRO A 357 6.08 -11.18 21.73
CA PRO A 357 7.01 -12.26 21.48
C PRO A 357 6.26 -13.55 21.15
N ALA A 358 6.64 -14.18 20.05
CA ALA A 358 6.08 -15.43 19.57
C ALA A 358 7.17 -16.25 18.85
N ASN A 359 6.78 -17.36 18.23
CA ASN A 359 7.70 -18.19 17.45
C ASN A 359 7.05 -18.65 16.13
N ARG A 360 6.49 -17.71 15.38
CA ARG A 360 5.79 -18.00 14.12
C ARG A 360 6.77 -18.38 13.00
N PRO A 361 6.39 -19.29 12.08
CA PRO A 361 5.18 -20.11 12.10
C PRO A 361 5.31 -21.39 12.95
N ASP A 362 6.47 -21.62 13.58
CA ASP A 362 6.82 -22.86 14.29
C ASP A 362 5.94 -23.14 15.53
N ASP A 363 5.27 -22.12 16.06
CA ASP A 363 4.29 -22.24 17.15
C ASP A 363 2.86 -22.58 16.67
N GLY A 364 2.67 -22.85 15.38
CA GLY A 364 1.39 -23.22 14.77
C GLY A 364 0.59 -22.05 14.21
N GLN A 365 1.08 -20.82 14.33
CA GLN A 365 0.49 -19.62 13.72
C GLN A 365 1.07 -19.40 12.32
N ALA A 366 0.47 -20.04 11.31
CA ALA A 366 0.91 -19.85 9.93
C ALA A 366 0.80 -18.38 9.49
N ILE A 367 1.83 -17.85 8.83
CA ILE A 367 1.77 -16.54 8.19
C ILE A 367 1.09 -16.71 6.83
N ARG A 368 -0.07 -16.08 6.66
CA ARG A 368 -0.96 -16.22 5.50
C ARG A 368 -1.13 -14.94 4.71
N TYR A 369 -0.85 -13.81 5.34
CA TYR A 369 -1.07 -12.49 4.75
C TYR A 369 0.19 -11.63 4.84
N ILE A 370 0.32 -10.71 3.89
CA ILE A 370 1.20 -9.56 4.03
C ILE A 370 0.31 -8.33 3.94
N VAL A 371 0.38 -7.44 4.93
CA VAL A 371 -0.45 -6.24 4.99
C VAL A 371 0.39 -5.03 4.60
N ILE A 372 -0.09 -4.30 3.61
CA ILE A 372 0.49 -3.08 3.06
C ILE A 372 -0.17 -1.90 3.75
N HIS A 373 0.67 -1.06 4.36
CA HIS A 373 0.27 0.14 5.08
C HIS A 373 0.96 1.36 4.51
N ASP A 374 0.41 2.53 4.82
CA ASP A 374 1.20 3.76 4.84
C ASP A 374 1.20 4.38 6.23
N THR A 375 2.25 5.16 6.50
CA THR A 375 2.59 5.60 7.86
C THR A 375 1.79 6.81 8.35
N GLU A 376 1.06 7.51 7.47
CA GLU A 376 0.52 8.86 7.71
C GLU A 376 1.57 9.82 8.31
N SER A 377 2.84 9.62 7.94
CA SER A 377 4.01 10.28 8.53
C SER A 377 5.23 10.16 7.61
N ASP A 378 6.22 11.02 7.83
CA ASP A 378 7.58 10.81 7.33
C ASP A 378 8.28 9.63 8.02
N TYR A 379 9.38 9.17 7.42
CA TYR A 379 10.16 8.02 7.88
C TYR A 379 10.68 8.17 9.31
N ALA A 380 11.25 9.34 9.64
CA ALA A 380 11.80 9.59 10.97
C ALA A 380 10.70 9.63 12.04
N GLY A 381 9.53 10.19 11.71
CA GLY A 381 8.36 10.17 12.59
C GLY A 381 7.84 8.76 12.82
N ALA A 382 7.76 7.93 11.78
CA ALA A 382 7.35 6.53 11.90
C ALA A 382 8.29 5.71 12.81
N ILE A 383 9.62 5.85 12.62
CA ILE A 383 10.61 5.21 13.52
C ILE A 383 10.43 5.68 14.96
N ALA A 384 10.29 6.99 15.20
CA ALA A 384 10.11 7.53 16.55
C ALA A 384 8.86 6.96 17.23
N SER A 385 7.76 6.85 16.48
CA SER A 385 6.51 6.23 16.95
C SER A 385 6.67 4.76 17.31
N PHE A 386 7.28 3.96 16.43
CA PHE A 386 7.49 2.53 16.70
C PHE A 386 8.50 2.26 17.82
N GLN A 387 9.32 3.24 18.19
CA GLN A 387 10.21 3.21 19.35
C GLN A 387 9.59 3.76 20.64
N ASP A 388 8.33 4.21 20.62
CA ASP A 388 7.57 4.53 21.81
C ASP A 388 6.64 3.37 22.17
N PRO A 389 6.80 2.69 23.32
CA PRO A 389 5.88 1.63 23.73
C PRO A 389 4.45 2.15 23.97
N HIS A 390 4.26 3.45 24.21
CA HIS A 390 2.94 4.02 24.44
C HIS A 390 2.13 4.15 23.15
N ASP A 391 2.76 4.08 21.98
CA ASP A 391 2.06 4.10 20.70
C ASP A 391 1.19 2.85 20.51
N GLN A 392 1.59 1.73 21.11
CA GLN A 392 0.88 0.44 21.05
C GLN A 392 0.57 0.03 19.60
N ALA A 393 1.48 0.35 18.69
CA ALA A 393 1.41 0.01 17.28
C ALA A 393 2.81 -0.14 16.71
N THR A 394 3.01 -1.13 15.85
CA THR A 394 4.21 -1.25 15.03
C THR A 394 3.99 -2.21 13.88
N ALA A 395 4.88 -2.19 12.91
CA ALA A 395 4.94 -3.16 11.81
C ALA A 395 6.23 -3.99 11.87
N HIS A 396 6.37 -4.96 10.98
CA HIS A 396 7.61 -5.74 10.88
C HIS A 396 8.67 -5.00 10.09
N TYR A 397 8.25 -4.25 9.07
CA TYR A 397 9.14 -3.50 8.19
C TYR A 397 8.59 -2.10 7.91
N LEU A 398 9.49 -1.17 7.65
CA LEU A 398 9.22 0.18 7.16
C LEU A 398 10.05 0.43 5.90
N VAL A 399 9.43 0.94 4.84
CA VAL A 399 10.07 1.29 3.57
C VAL A 399 10.14 2.81 3.42
N ARG A 400 11.36 3.34 3.29
CA ARG A 400 11.62 4.76 3.06
C ARG A 400 11.30 5.16 1.64
N ALA A 401 10.61 6.29 1.46
CA ALA A 401 10.17 6.74 0.15
C ALA A 401 11.30 7.33 -0.70
N SER A 402 12.33 7.94 -0.09
CA SER A 402 13.35 8.66 -0.86
C SER A 402 14.27 7.76 -1.69
N ASP A 403 14.56 6.56 -1.21
CA ASP A 403 15.52 5.64 -1.83
C ASP A 403 15.10 4.17 -1.79
N GLY A 404 13.95 3.85 -1.17
CA GLY A 404 13.49 2.48 -1.00
C GLY A 404 14.30 1.69 0.02
N HIS A 405 15.04 2.33 0.93
CA HIS A 405 15.67 1.66 2.07
C HIS A 405 14.63 0.98 2.96
N VAL A 406 14.94 -0.20 3.46
CA VAL A 406 14.04 -0.99 4.31
C VAL A 406 14.63 -1.13 5.70
N THR A 407 13.84 -0.79 6.71
CA THR A 407 14.18 -1.07 8.11
C THR A 407 13.26 -2.15 8.64
N GLN A 408 13.85 -3.25 9.12
CA GLN A 408 13.12 -4.23 9.92
C GLN A 408 13.02 -3.73 11.37
N LEU A 409 11.81 -3.75 11.92
CA LEU A 409 11.45 -3.27 13.26
C LEU A 409 11.17 -4.41 14.24
N VAL A 410 10.53 -5.47 13.75
CA VAL A 410 10.13 -6.65 14.52
C VAL A 410 10.50 -7.90 13.73
N HIS A 411 11.04 -8.91 14.42
CA HIS A 411 11.32 -10.21 13.79
C HIS A 411 10.01 -10.88 13.35
N THR A 412 10.00 -11.50 12.17
CA THR A 412 8.79 -12.11 11.59
C THR A 412 8.21 -13.25 12.43
N LYS A 413 9.01 -13.84 13.32
CA LYS A 413 8.54 -14.80 14.32
C LYS A 413 7.64 -14.19 15.40
N ASP A 414 7.78 -12.91 15.68
CA ASP A 414 7.02 -12.16 16.69
C ASP A 414 5.79 -11.51 16.04
N ILE A 415 4.77 -11.15 16.82
CA ILE A 415 3.50 -10.60 16.30
C ILE A 415 3.49 -9.08 16.48
N ALA A 416 3.77 -8.33 15.41
CA ALA A 416 3.62 -6.88 15.42
C ALA A 416 2.15 -6.44 15.54
N TRP A 417 1.87 -5.35 16.25
CA TRP A 417 0.52 -4.77 16.35
C TRP A 417 0.27 -3.74 15.25
N HIS A 418 -0.01 -4.20 14.02
CA HIS A 418 -0.20 -3.32 12.87
C HIS A 418 -1.66 -3.28 12.36
N ALA A 419 -2.39 -4.41 12.42
CA ALA A 419 -3.69 -4.52 11.76
C ALA A 419 -4.88 -4.06 12.63
N GLY A 420 -4.71 -3.91 13.94
CA GLY A 420 -5.84 -3.68 14.86
C GLY A 420 -6.81 -4.86 14.98
N ASN A 421 -6.41 -6.05 14.50
CA ASN A 421 -7.19 -7.28 14.57
C ASN A 421 -6.26 -8.45 14.90
N LYS A 422 -6.45 -9.09 16.07
CA LYS A 422 -5.59 -10.19 16.53
C LYS A 422 -5.51 -11.36 15.55
N THR A 423 -6.64 -11.76 14.96
CA THR A 423 -6.67 -12.84 13.97
C THR A 423 -5.79 -12.49 12.77
N ILE A 424 -5.77 -11.23 12.32
CA ILE A 424 -4.89 -10.82 11.23
C ILE A 424 -3.44 -10.72 11.71
N ASN A 425 -3.14 -10.00 12.80
CA ASN A 425 -1.79 -9.85 13.34
C ASN A 425 -1.08 -11.20 13.54
N MET A 426 -1.76 -12.20 14.11
CA MET A 426 -1.22 -13.56 14.29
C MET A 426 -0.79 -14.21 12.96
N HIS A 427 -1.48 -13.90 11.87
CA HIS A 427 -1.33 -14.54 10.58
C HIS A 427 -0.74 -13.62 9.49
N SER A 428 -0.14 -12.50 9.87
CA SER A 428 0.41 -11.55 8.91
C SER A 428 1.80 -11.01 9.23
N VAL A 429 2.45 -10.52 8.18
CA VAL A 429 3.57 -9.58 8.25
C VAL A 429 3.07 -8.21 7.77
N GLY A 430 3.06 -7.21 8.63
CA GLY A 430 2.80 -5.81 8.27
C GLY A 430 4.05 -5.10 7.72
N ILE A 431 3.86 -4.34 6.65
CA ILE A 431 4.87 -3.50 6.00
C ILE A 431 4.34 -2.08 5.85
N GLU A 432 5.03 -1.15 6.47
CA GLU A 432 4.75 0.29 6.43
C GLU A 432 5.49 0.96 5.28
N HIS A 433 4.81 1.88 4.60
CA HIS A 433 5.38 2.68 3.53
C HIS A 433 5.32 4.14 3.91
N GLU A 434 6.46 4.83 3.86
CA GLU A 434 6.49 6.28 4.11
C GLU A 434 5.56 7.01 3.14
N GLY A 435 4.50 7.61 3.69
CA GLY A 435 3.47 8.28 2.92
C GLY A 435 2.22 8.59 3.73
N PHE A 436 1.13 8.86 3.02
CA PHE A 436 -0.17 9.26 3.54
C PHE A 436 -1.25 8.66 2.65
N ALA A 437 -2.42 8.28 3.18
CA ALA A 437 -3.53 7.63 2.47
C ALA A 437 -4.51 8.61 1.77
N LEU A 438 -4.48 9.92 2.07
CA LEU A 438 -5.04 10.99 1.22
C LEU A 438 -4.43 12.38 1.50
N PRO A 439 -3.38 12.75 0.77
CA PRO A 439 -2.81 14.08 0.87
C PRO A 439 -3.63 15.09 0.03
N THR A 440 -4.41 15.96 0.69
CA THR A 440 -5.22 17.01 0.03
C THR A 440 -4.51 18.36 -0.10
N ASP A 441 -3.47 18.59 0.70
CA ASP A 441 -2.69 19.83 0.81
C ASP A 441 -1.18 19.59 0.63
N ARG A 442 -0.80 18.35 0.31
CA ARG A 442 0.58 17.85 0.33
C ARG A 442 0.75 16.77 -0.77
N PRO A 443 1.95 16.20 -0.96
CA PRO A 443 2.29 15.47 -2.18
C PRO A 443 1.48 14.20 -2.45
N THR A 444 1.37 13.77 -3.71
CA THR A 444 0.20 13.00 -4.19
C THR A 444 0.47 11.57 -4.69
N TRP A 445 1.71 11.07 -4.61
CA TRP A 445 2.09 9.76 -5.13
C TRP A 445 3.33 9.17 -4.43
N TYR A 446 3.40 7.84 -4.34
CA TYR A 446 4.53 7.07 -3.80
C TYR A 446 5.63 6.87 -4.84
N SER A 447 6.90 6.95 -4.42
CA SER A 447 8.05 6.80 -5.31
C SER A 447 8.17 5.39 -5.89
N GLU A 448 8.75 5.29 -7.09
CA GLU A 448 9.01 4.00 -7.74
C GLU A 448 10.00 3.15 -6.95
N GLN A 449 10.97 3.78 -6.30
CA GLN A 449 11.98 3.12 -5.48
C GLN A 449 11.35 2.40 -4.28
N LEU A 450 10.36 3.03 -3.64
CA LEU A 450 9.58 2.43 -2.56
C LEU A 450 8.77 1.24 -3.07
N TYR A 451 8.05 1.38 -4.19
CA TYR A 451 7.30 0.26 -4.79
C TYR A 451 8.20 -0.93 -5.11
N GLN A 452 9.37 -0.71 -5.73
CA GLN A 452 10.28 -1.78 -6.12
C GLN A 452 10.91 -2.48 -4.92
N SER A 453 11.39 -1.73 -3.94
CA SER A 453 11.97 -2.31 -2.71
C SER A 453 10.94 -3.08 -1.91
N SER A 454 9.72 -2.53 -1.78
CA SER A 454 8.59 -3.21 -1.17
C SER A 454 8.26 -4.51 -1.90
N ALA A 455 8.13 -4.48 -3.23
CA ALA A 455 7.83 -5.68 -4.01
C ALA A 455 8.93 -6.74 -3.90
N GLU A 456 10.20 -6.34 -3.85
CA GLU A 456 11.32 -7.26 -3.62
C GLU A 456 11.24 -7.94 -2.24
N LEU A 457 10.96 -7.16 -1.19
CA LEU A 457 10.73 -7.66 0.16
C LEU A 457 9.52 -8.60 0.22
N VAL A 458 8.39 -8.22 -0.39
CA VAL A 458 7.16 -9.03 -0.40
C VAL A 458 7.37 -10.34 -1.13
N ARG A 459 8.06 -10.37 -2.28
CA ARG A 459 8.40 -11.63 -2.97
C ARG A 459 9.26 -12.54 -2.09
N TYR A 460 10.24 -11.98 -1.37
CA TYR A 460 11.07 -12.74 -0.44
C TYR A 460 10.26 -13.34 0.70
N LEU A 461 9.41 -12.54 1.36
CA LEU A 461 8.56 -12.99 2.47
C LEU A 461 7.51 -14.00 2.01
N ALA A 462 6.89 -13.76 0.85
CA ALA A 462 5.93 -14.66 0.23
C ALA A 462 6.56 -16.02 -0.09
N GLY A 463 7.76 -16.03 -0.68
CA GLY A 463 8.50 -17.26 -0.93
C GLY A 463 8.88 -17.99 0.36
N ARG A 464 9.25 -17.25 1.42
CA ARG A 464 9.60 -17.82 2.73
C ARG A 464 8.43 -18.46 3.45
N PHE A 465 7.25 -17.85 3.41
CA PHE A 465 6.08 -18.28 4.17
C PHE A 465 5.01 -18.99 3.34
N GLY A 466 5.20 -19.09 2.02
CA GLY A 466 4.23 -19.70 1.10
C GLY A 466 2.98 -18.85 0.90
N VAL A 467 3.08 -17.52 1.06
CA VAL A 467 1.96 -16.58 0.87
C VAL A 467 1.74 -16.35 -0.62
N PRO A 468 0.54 -16.60 -1.18
CA PRO A 468 0.25 -16.30 -2.57
C PRO A 468 0.41 -14.81 -2.91
N LEU A 469 0.98 -14.51 -4.08
CA LEU A 469 1.12 -13.14 -4.58
C LEU A 469 -0.15 -12.69 -5.30
N ASP A 470 -1.26 -12.58 -4.57
CA ASP A 470 -2.54 -12.10 -5.08
C ASP A 470 -3.19 -11.13 -4.08
N ARG A 471 -4.28 -10.46 -4.45
CA ARG A 471 -4.98 -9.53 -3.55
C ARG A 471 -5.86 -10.18 -2.50
N GLN A 472 -5.93 -11.51 -2.47
CA GLN A 472 -6.57 -12.23 -1.37
C GLN A 472 -5.60 -12.42 -0.19
N HIS A 473 -4.29 -12.37 -0.44
CA HIS A 473 -3.25 -12.62 0.56
C HIS A 473 -2.29 -11.44 0.77
N ILE A 474 -2.00 -10.66 -0.27
CA ILE A 474 -1.34 -9.35 -0.18
C ILE A 474 -2.45 -8.33 -0.05
N ILE A 475 -2.66 -7.81 1.16
CA ILE A 475 -3.83 -7.00 1.52
C ILE A 475 -3.44 -5.60 1.96
N GLY A 476 -4.29 -4.59 1.73
CA GLY A 476 -4.16 -3.30 2.38
C GLY A 476 -4.70 -3.35 3.81
N HIS A 477 -4.46 -2.32 4.63
CA HIS A 477 -5.13 -2.22 5.93
C HIS A 477 -6.64 -1.96 5.76
N ASP A 478 -7.03 -1.30 4.67
CA ASP A 478 -8.41 -1.17 4.24
C ASP A 478 -9.11 -2.53 4.11
N ASP A 479 -8.42 -3.59 3.68
CA ASP A 479 -8.96 -4.95 3.58
C ASP A 479 -9.13 -5.67 4.93
N VAL A 480 -8.60 -5.16 6.04
CA VAL A 480 -8.61 -5.86 7.33
C VAL A 480 -10.02 -5.83 7.96
N PRO A 481 -10.57 -6.94 8.47
CA PRO A 481 -11.88 -6.92 9.10
C PRO A 481 -11.89 -6.10 10.39
N GLY A 482 -12.99 -5.38 10.62
CA GLY A 482 -13.32 -4.88 11.95
C GLY A 482 -13.54 -6.05 12.92
N PRO A 483 -12.79 -6.14 14.03
CA PRO A 483 -12.85 -7.29 14.93
C PRO A 483 -14.25 -7.52 15.56
N THR A 484 -14.99 -6.45 15.84
CA THR A 484 -16.40 -6.49 16.27
C THR A 484 -17.20 -5.38 15.59
N GLN A 485 -18.53 -5.38 15.75
CA GLN A 485 -19.38 -4.32 15.20
C GLN A 485 -18.98 -2.91 15.66
N ALA A 486 -18.54 -2.76 16.91
CA ALA A 486 -18.17 -1.46 17.47
C ALA A 486 -16.84 -0.95 16.90
N ASP A 487 -15.97 -1.86 16.47
CA ASP A 487 -14.62 -1.54 16.00
C ASP A 487 -14.58 -1.12 14.53
N ILE A 488 -15.58 -1.51 13.72
CA ILE A 488 -15.62 -1.23 12.26
C ILE A 488 -15.39 0.25 11.95
N ALA A 489 -15.99 1.16 12.71
CA ALA A 489 -15.88 2.60 12.46
C ALA A 489 -14.49 3.18 12.78
N GLY A 490 -13.66 2.45 13.54
CA GLY A 490 -12.29 2.83 13.87
C GLY A 490 -11.23 2.14 13.00
N MET A 491 -11.64 1.28 12.07
CA MET A 491 -10.69 0.60 11.18
C MET A 491 -10.11 1.54 10.14
N HIS A 492 -8.85 1.27 9.78
CA HIS A 492 -8.11 2.10 8.85
C HIS A 492 -8.48 1.83 7.38
N TRP A 493 -7.93 2.65 6.49
CA TRP A 493 -8.23 2.70 5.06
C TRP A 493 -6.97 2.95 4.19
N ASP A 494 -5.78 2.89 4.78
CA ASP A 494 -4.50 2.83 4.09
C ASP A 494 -4.35 1.50 3.30
N PRO A 495 -3.64 1.48 2.16
CA PRO A 495 -2.80 2.55 1.59
C PRO A 495 -3.55 3.60 0.73
N GLY A 496 -4.88 3.64 0.83
CA GLY A 496 -5.71 4.64 0.15
C GLY A 496 -5.91 4.41 -1.35
N THR A 497 -6.63 5.34 -1.97
CA THR A 497 -7.17 5.16 -3.33
C THR A 497 -6.16 5.36 -4.47
N PHE A 498 -4.96 5.84 -4.16
CA PHE A 498 -3.88 6.14 -5.12
C PHE A 498 -2.71 5.18 -5.04
N TRP A 499 -2.74 4.20 -4.14
CA TRP A 499 -1.83 3.07 -4.24
C TRP A 499 -2.14 2.30 -5.53
N ASP A 500 -1.18 2.28 -6.47
CA ASP A 500 -1.33 1.64 -7.77
C ASP A 500 -1.14 0.13 -7.59
N TRP A 501 -2.21 -0.55 -7.14
CA TRP A 501 -2.23 -2.00 -6.96
C TRP A 501 -1.89 -2.76 -8.25
N SER A 502 -2.24 -2.25 -9.43
CA SER A 502 -1.92 -2.90 -10.70
C SER A 502 -0.41 -2.94 -10.92
N HIS A 503 0.25 -1.80 -10.77
CA HIS A 503 1.71 -1.71 -10.86
C HIS A 503 2.40 -2.51 -9.76
N TYR A 504 1.88 -2.46 -8.53
CA TYR A 504 2.48 -3.22 -7.44
C TYR A 504 2.43 -4.73 -7.73
N LEU A 505 1.30 -5.25 -8.22
CA LEU A 505 1.18 -6.64 -8.65
C LEU A 505 2.09 -6.99 -9.84
N GLU A 506 2.31 -6.08 -10.79
CA GLU A 506 3.31 -6.24 -11.86
C GLU A 506 4.71 -6.43 -11.28
N LEU A 507 5.11 -5.59 -10.33
CA LEU A 507 6.42 -5.68 -9.66
C LEU A 507 6.56 -6.95 -8.81
N LEU A 508 5.46 -7.42 -8.20
CA LEU A 508 5.44 -8.70 -7.50
C LEU A 508 5.63 -9.91 -8.45
N GLY A 509 5.53 -9.71 -9.77
CA GLY A 509 5.57 -10.81 -10.75
C GLY A 509 4.23 -11.54 -10.87
N ALA A 510 3.15 -10.95 -10.37
CA ALA A 510 1.79 -11.47 -10.43
C ALA A 510 0.83 -10.43 -11.06
N PRO A 511 1.13 -9.91 -12.26
CA PRO A 511 0.30 -8.90 -12.90
C PRO A 511 -1.13 -9.42 -13.08
N ILE A 512 -2.10 -8.52 -12.97
CA ILE A 512 -3.49 -8.85 -13.30
C ILE A 512 -3.54 -9.23 -14.77
N LYS A 513 -3.72 -10.52 -15.04
CA LYS A 513 -3.73 -11.04 -16.41
C LYS A 513 -4.95 -10.51 -17.16
N PRO A 514 -4.84 -10.30 -18.48
CA PRO A 514 -6.02 -10.10 -19.32
C PRO A 514 -7.03 -11.22 -19.07
N GLY A 515 -8.29 -10.84 -18.82
CA GLY A 515 -9.39 -11.79 -18.69
C GLY A 515 -9.78 -12.38 -20.03
N THR A 516 -10.80 -13.23 -20.04
CA THR A 516 -11.43 -13.65 -21.30
C THR A 516 -12.22 -12.49 -21.90
N ASP A 517 -12.26 -12.38 -23.23
CA ASP A 517 -13.17 -11.47 -23.94
C ASP A 517 -14.65 -11.83 -23.75
N ALA A 518 -14.93 -13.00 -23.15
CA ALA A 518 -16.28 -13.44 -22.85
C ALA A 518 -16.87 -12.64 -21.66
N PRO A 519 -18.14 -12.20 -21.78
CA PRO A 519 -18.87 -11.60 -20.67
C PRO A 519 -18.91 -12.53 -19.43
N PRO A 520 -18.84 -11.96 -18.22
CA PRO A 520 -18.95 -12.71 -16.99
C PRO A 520 -20.36 -13.32 -16.85
N GLN A 521 -20.45 -14.54 -16.30
CA GLN A 521 -21.71 -15.22 -16.03
C GLN A 521 -21.88 -15.47 -14.53
N VAL A 522 -23.12 -15.61 -14.08
CA VAL A 522 -23.41 -16.00 -12.69
C VAL A 522 -22.69 -17.32 -12.37
N GLY A 523 -21.95 -17.33 -11.27
CA GLY A 523 -21.09 -18.46 -10.87
C GLY A 523 -19.62 -18.31 -11.27
N ASP A 524 -19.29 -17.42 -12.22
CA ASP A 524 -17.90 -17.00 -12.41
C ASP A 524 -17.43 -16.10 -11.26
N THR A 525 -16.13 -15.80 -11.26
CA THR A 525 -15.61 -14.62 -10.55
C THR A 525 -15.08 -13.59 -11.54
N VAL A 526 -14.88 -12.37 -11.06
CA VAL A 526 -14.20 -11.29 -11.77
C VAL A 526 -13.11 -10.70 -10.88
N THR A 527 -11.97 -10.35 -11.47
CA THR A 527 -10.92 -9.53 -10.84
C THR A 527 -11.15 -8.08 -11.24
N ILE A 528 -11.30 -7.18 -10.28
CA ILE A 528 -11.40 -5.74 -10.53
C ILE A 528 -10.08 -5.25 -11.12
N ALA A 529 -10.12 -4.55 -12.24
CA ALA A 529 -8.92 -4.17 -13.00
C ALA A 529 -9.13 -2.91 -13.86
N PRO A 530 -9.64 -1.80 -13.31
CA PRO A 530 -9.64 -0.54 -14.04
C PRO A 530 -8.21 -0.12 -14.37
N ALA A 531 -8.01 0.57 -15.50
CA ALA A 531 -6.71 1.13 -15.84
C ALA A 531 -6.35 2.27 -14.88
N PHE A 532 -5.12 2.32 -14.40
CA PHE A 532 -4.64 3.42 -13.55
C PHE A 532 -4.17 4.61 -14.42
N ASP A 533 -5.09 5.20 -15.18
CA ASP A 533 -4.83 6.29 -16.11
C ASP A 533 -6.03 7.26 -16.28
N GLN A 534 -6.01 8.08 -17.33
CA GLN A 534 -7.09 9.04 -17.63
C GLN A 534 -8.45 8.41 -17.95
N THR A 535 -8.51 7.11 -18.21
CA THR A 535 -9.77 6.41 -18.49
C THR A 535 -10.51 5.99 -17.22
N ASN A 536 -9.85 5.94 -16.06
CA ASN A 536 -10.47 5.68 -14.76
C ASN A 536 -10.17 6.81 -13.77
N GLN A 537 -11.01 7.85 -13.76
CA GLN A 537 -10.91 8.97 -12.81
C GLN A 537 -12.23 9.17 -12.05
N PRO A 538 -12.70 8.16 -11.28
CA PRO A 538 -13.89 8.33 -10.45
C PRO A 538 -13.68 9.51 -9.49
N PRO A 539 -14.71 10.35 -9.25
CA PRO A 539 -14.54 11.53 -8.41
C PRO A 539 -14.26 11.15 -6.96
N VAL A 540 -13.25 11.79 -6.37
CA VAL A 540 -12.94 11.74 -4.94
C VAL A 540 -13.02 13.17 -4.36
N SER A 541 -13.71 13.33 -3.25
CA SER A 541 -13.97 14.61 -2.60
C SER A 541 -12.67 15.29 -2.19
N GLY A 542 -12.54 16.58 -2.51
CA GLY A 542 -11.40 17.40 -2.06
C GLY A 542 -10.13 17.26 -2.91
N VAL A 543 -10.14 16.47 -3.98
CA VAL A 543 -9.01 16.31 -4.90
C VAL A 543 -9.41 16.55 -6.35
N ALA A 544 -8.45 16.97 -7.18
CA ALA A 544 -8.64 17.11 -8.62
C ALA A 544 -8.74 15.73 -9.29
N ALA A 545 -9.40 15.66 -10.46
CA ALA A 545 -9.55 14.42 -11.22
C ALA A 545 -8.17 13.80 -11.55
N ARG A 546 -8.02 12.53 -11.15
CA ARG A 546 -6.77 11.76 -11.25
C ARG A 546 -7.10 10.27 -11.35
N PRO A 547 -6.15 9.43 -11.81
CA PRO A 547 -6.32 7.98 -11.78
C PRO A 547 -6.58 7.48 -10.35
N GLU A 548 -7.51 6.53 -10.21
CA GLU A 548 -7.82 5.89 -8.94
C GLU A 548 -7.80 4.36 -9.09
N ASN A 549 -7.56 3.64 -7.99
CA ASN A 549 -7.41 2.19 -7.96
C ASN A 549 -8.73 1.42 -7.74
N PHE A 550 -9.88 2.02 -8.03
CA PHE A 550 -11.18 1.40 -7.74
C PHE A 550 -12.26 1.76 -8.76
N VAL A 551 -13.37 1.03 -8.69
CA VAL A 551 -14.65 1.39 -9.32
C VAL A 551 -15.76 1.54 -8.26
N TYR A 552 -16.70 2.44 -8.49
CA TYR A 552 -17.86 2.64 -7.63
C TYR A 552 -18.93 1.55 -7.84
N LEU A 553 -19.52 1.11 -6.73
CA LEU A 553 -20.59 0.12 -6.66
C LEU A 553 -21.95 0.80 -6.47
N ARG A 554 -22.90 0.43 -7.31
CA ARG A 554 -24.23 1.03 -7.41
C ARG A 554 -25.33 0.03 -7.10
N THR A 555 -26.47 0.57 -6.69
CA THR A 555 -27.70 -0.19 -6.44
C THR A 555 -28.36 -0.75 -7.71
N GLY A 556 -27.94 -0.31 -8.90
CA GLY A 556 -28.48 -0.79 -10.19
C GLY A 556 -27.54 -0.53 -11.38
N PRO A 557 -27.80 -1.16 -12.54
CA PRO A 557 -26.96 -1.13 -13.74
C PRO A 557 -27.13 0.15 -14.56
N LYS A 558 -26.89 1.30 -13.93
CA LYS A 558 -26.93 2.62 -14.58
C LYS A 558 -26.10 3.64 -13.82
N ALA A 559 -25.51 4.58 -14.55
CA ALA A 559 -24.54 5.54 -14.00
C ALA A 559 -25.12 6.48 -12.93
N ASP A 560 -26.42 6.74 -12.95
CA ASP A 560 -27.13 7.59 -11.99
C ASP A 560 -27.79 6.80 -10.85
N ALA A 561 -27.66 5.47 -10.81
CA ALA A 561 -28.13 4.71 -9.66
C ALA A 561 -27.36 5.11 -8.40
N PRO A 562 -28.02 5.24 -7.24
CA PRO A 562 -27.35 5.52 -5.98
C PRO A 562 -26.21 4.55 -5.70
N LEU A 563 -25.14 5.06 -5.11
CA LEU A 563 -24.09 4.23 -4.52
C LEU A 563 -24.69 3.34 -3.43
N ILE A 564 -24.16 2.13 -3.27
CA ILE A 564 -24.63 1.23 -2.20
C ILE A 564 -24.31 1.82 -0.82
N ASN A 565 -24.95 1.31 0.24
CA ASN A 565 -24.66 1.67 1.63
C ASN A 565 -24.78 3.16 1.99
N ASN A 566 -25.48 3.96 1.17
CA ASN A 566 -25.48 5.44 1.24
C ASN A 566 -24.07 6.03 1.14
N GLY A 567 -23.18 5.35 0.42
CA GLY A 567 -21.81 5.77 0.18
C GLY A 567 -21.73 7.09 -0.59
N GLY A 568 -20.55 7.70 -0.52
CA GLY A 568 -20.23 8.96 -1.14
C GLY A 568 -18.80 9.03 -1.63
N THR A 569 -18.42 10.21 -2.14
CA THR A 569 -17.13 10.37 -2.83
C THR A 569 -15.95 10.62 -1.89
N ARG A 570 -16.09 10.46 -0.58
CA ARG A 570 -14.95 10.66 0.33
C ARG A 570 -13.92 9.54 0.11
N ALA A 571 -12.62 9.83 0.23
CA ALA A 571 -11.59 8.80 0.01
C ALA A 571 -11.69 7.68 1.06
N ASP A 572 -11.92 8.04 2.32
CA ASP A 572 -12.05 7.13 3.46
C ASP A 572 -13.37 6.35 3.50
N ASP A 573 -14.35 6.71 2.65
CA ASP A 573 -15.59 5.96 2.51
C ASP A 573 -15.40 4.76 1.58
N TRP A 574 -15.01 3.62 2.13
CA TRP A 574 -14.80 2.38 1.38
C TRP A 574 -16.09 1.57 1.15
N SER A 575 -17.24 2.04 1.64
CA SER A 575 -18.47 1.24 1.72
C SER A 575 -19.06 0.85 0.36
N ASP A 576 -18.61 1.48 -0.71
CA ASP A 576 -19.13 1.38 -2.07
C ASP A 576 -18.02 1.27 -3.14
N LYS A 577 -16.81 0.84 -2.77
CA LYS A 577 -15.67 0.74 -3.69
C LYS A 577 -15.21 -0.70 -3.87
N ALA A 578 -15.04 -1.12 -5.12
CA ALA A 578 -14.34 -2.35 -5.44
C ALA A 578 -12.93 -2.02 -5.94
N VAL A 579 -11.92 -2.50 -5.22
CA VAL A 579 -10.51 -2.10 -5.38
C VAL A 579 -9.77 -3.04 -6.35
N THR A 580 -8.87 -2.48 -7.15
CA THR A 580 -8.04 -3.17 -8.13
C THR A 580 -7.37 -4.42 -7.56
N GLY A 581 -7.41 -5.49 -8.37
CA GLY A 581 -6.89 -6.82 -8.11
C GLY A 581 -7.75 -7.69 -7.18
N THR A 582 -8.73 -7.12 -6.47
CA THR A 582 -9.65 -7.93 -5.66
C THR A 582 -10.62 -8.73 -6.54
N GLU A 583 -10.97 -9.93 -6.09
CA GLU A 583 -11.88 -10.83 -6.81
C GLU A 583 -13.23 -10.98 -6.11
N TYR A 584 -14.31 -11.02 -6.89
CA TYR A 584 -15.67 -11.20 -6.42
C TYR A 584 -16.46 -12.22 -7.25
N ALA A 585 -17.43 -12.88 -6.62
CA ALA A 585 -18.39 -13.73 -7.31
C ALA A 585 -19.37 -12.88 -8.12
N VAL A 586 -19.61 -13.29 -9.37
CA VAL A 586 -20.56 -12.63 -10.27
C VAL A 586 -21.98 -12.98 -9.84
N ALA A 587 -22.80 -11.96 -9.62
CA ALA A 587 -24.18 -12.08 -9.19
C ALA A 587 -25.18 -11.93 -10.34
N ASP A 588 -24.82 -11.20 -11.40
CA ASP A 588 -25.67 -10.89 -12.56
C ASP A 588 -24.87 -10.13 -13.64
N GLU A 589 -25.45 -9.98 -14.84
CA GLU A 589 -24.86 -9.19 -15.94
C GLU A 589 -25.97 -8.51 -16.75
N GLN A 590 -25.75 -7.24 -17.12
CA GLN A 590 -26.67 -6.48 -17.96
C GLN A 590 -25.93 -5.48 -18.87
N GLY A 591 -25.54 -5.95 -20.06
CA GLY A 591 -24.85 -5.10 -21.05
C GLY A 591 -23.47 -4.69 -20.53
N ASP A 592 -23.16 -3.39 -20.51
CA ASP A 592 -21.90 -2.89 -19.97
C ASP A 592 -21.85 -2.85 -18.42
N TRP A 593 -22.71 -3.61 -17.74
CA TRP A 593 -22.78 -3.64 -16.27
C TRP A 593 -22.62 -5.06 -15.74
N THR A 594 -21.71 -5.22 -14.79
CA THR A 594 -21.51 -6.48 -14.07
C THR A 594 -22.01 -6.31 -12.64
N ALA A 595 -22.76 -7.29 -12.14
CA ALA A 595 -23.12 -7.34 -10.74
C ALA A 595 -22.25 -8.33 -9.97
N ILE A 596 -21.91 -7.99 -8.74
CA ILE A 596 -21.16 -8.85 -7.81
C ILE A 596 -21.90 -8.97 -6.48
N TRP A 597 -21.60 -10.03 -5.74
CA TRP A 597 -21.98 -10.13 -4.34
C TRP A 597 -20.98 -9.36 -3.49
N TYR A 598 -21.47 -8.36 -2.74
CA TYR A 598 -20.66 -7.45 -1.94
C TYR A 598 -21.49 -6.97 -0.75
N ASP A 599 -20.93 -7.03 0.45
CA ASP A 599 -21.56 -6.53 1.69
C ASP A 599 -23.00 -7.03 1.93
N GLY A 600 -23.21 -8.33 1.74
CA GLY A 600 -24.51 -8.98 1.92
C GLY A 600 -25.59 -8.60 0.90
N GLN A 601 -25.22 -7.96 -0.22
CA GLN A 601 -26.17 -7.52 -1.25
C GLN A 601 -25.60 -7.68 -2.67
N LYS A 602 -26.49 -7.63 -3.67
CA LYS A 602 -26.12 -7.52 -5.08
C LYS A 602 -25.85 -6.06 -5.42
N CYS A 603 -24.68 -5.75 -5.96
CA CYS A 603 -24.32 -4.40 -6.40
C CYS A 603 -23.73 -4.42 -7.80
N TRP A 604 -23.68 -3.27 -8.46
CA TRP A 604 -23.35 -3.14 -9.88
C TRP A 604 -22.21 -2.16 -10.11
N PHE A 605 -21.30 -2.47 -11.04
CA PHE A 605 -20.32 -1.52 -11.58
C PHE A 605 -20.35 -1.54 -13.10
N ALA A 606 -19.95 -0.41 -13.69
CA ALA A 606 -19.79 -0.31 -15.13
C ALA A 606 -18.54 -1.09 -15.54
N ASN A 607 -18.68 -1.97 -16.53
CA ASN A 607 -17.62 -2.80 -17.08
C ASN A 607 -17.68 -2.82 -18.62
N PRO A 608 -17.67 -1.65 -19.29
CA PRO A 608 -17.78 -1.58 -20.74
C PRO A 608 -16.62 -2.32 -21.40
N GLY A 609 -16.91 -3.23 -22.32
CA GLY A 609 -15.89 -4.04 -23.00
C GLY A 609 -14.96 -4.82 -22.07
N GLY A 610 -15.38 -5.09 -20.83
CA GLY A 610 -14.54 -5.76 -19.83
C GLY A 610 -13.39 -4.90 -19.29
N HIS A 611 -13.35 -3.59 -19.55
CA HIS A 611 -12.22 -2.71 -19.21
C HIS A 611 -12.05 -2.42 -17.71
N SER A 612 -13.09 -2.68 -16.89
CA SER A 612 -13.07 -2.41 -15.45
C SER A 612 -12.88 -3.67 -14.61
N ALA A 613 -13.17 -4.84 -15.15
CA ALA A 613 -12.93 -6.12 -14.48
C ALA A 613 -12.72 -7.26 -15.48
N ARG A 614 -11.84 -8.19 -15.11
CA ARG A 614 -11.46 -9.37 -15.90
C ARG A 614 -12.20 -10.62 -15.42
N THR A 615 -12.86 -11.31 -16.34
CA THR A 615 -13.53 -12.58 -16.03
C THR A 615 -12.51 -13.69 -15.78
N ASN A 616 -12.71 -14.41 -14.68
CA ASN A 616 -11.84 -15.45 -14.16
C ASN A 616 -12.34 -16.87 -14.48
N ARG A 617 -12.75 -17.10 -15.73
CA ARG A 617 -13.24 -18.41 -16.16
C ARG A 617 -12.06 -19.31 -16.53
N ARG A 618 -12.10 -20.59 -16.14
CA ARG A 618 -11.21 -21.59 -16.76
C ARG A 618 -11.52 -21.59 -18.26
N ALA A 619 -10.51 -21.42 -19.11
CA ALA A 619 -10.69 -21.66 -20.54
C ALA A 619 -11.30 -23.05 -20.70
N ALA A 620 -12.46 -23.14 -21.37
CA ALA A 620 -13.01 -24.44 -21.71
C ALA A 620 -11.91 -25.19 -22.45
N VAL A 621 -11.56 -26.39 -21.98
CA VAL A 621 -10.69 -27.28 -22.75
C VAL A 621 -11.43 -27.49 -24.06
N SER A 622 -10.96 -26.84 -25.12
CA SER A 622 -11.41 -27.13 -26.47
C SER A 622 -11.13 -28.61 -26.65
N SER A 623 -12.19 -29.42 -26.67
CA SER A 623 -12.10 -30.82 -27.07
C SER A 623 -11.66 -30.83 -28.51
N SER A 624 -10.35 -30.80 -28.74
CA SER A 624 -9.77 -31.04 -30.05
C SER A 624 -10.26 -32.43 -30.50
N PRO A 625 -10.85 -32.57 -31.69
CA PRO A 625 -11.33 -33.86 -32.19
C PRO A 625 -10.20 -34.85 -32.57
N TYR A 626 -8.96 -34.63 -32.11
CA TYR A 626 -7.79 -35.48 -32.39
C TYR A 626 -7.30 -36.31 -31.18
N ALA A 627 -8.10 -36.44 -30.12
CA ALA A 627 -7.78 -37.35 -29.02
C ALA A 627 -8.22 -38.79 -29.33
N SER A 628 -7.52 -39.48 -30.23
CA SER A 628 -7.64 -40.94 -30.38
C SER A 628 -6.34 -41.70 -30.69
N ASP A 629 -5.17 -41.06 -30.74
CA ASP A 629 -3.93 -41.74 -31.20
C ASP A 629 -2.77 -41.68 -30.19
N PHE A 630 -2.99 -42.03 -28.93
CA PHE A 630 -1.89 -42.31 -27.99
C PHE A 630 -2.23 -43.47 -27.04
N ASP A 631 -2.38 -44.67 -27.60
CA ASP A 631 -2.18 -45.95 -26.91
C ASP A 631 -0.94 -46.62 -27.51
N ASP A 632 0.26 -46.10 -27.24
CA ASP A 632 1.51 -46.88 -27.28
C ASP A 632 2.71 -46.08 -26.75
N LEU A 633 2.97 -46.12 -25.45
CA LEU A 633 4.26 -45.71 -24.87
C LEU A 633 4.61 -46.61 -23.68
N ALA A 634 4.81 -47.89 -23.98
CA ALA A 634 5.53 -48.82 -23.12
C ALA A 634 6.93 -49.06 -23.71
N ASP A 635 7.82 -48.06 -23.69
CA ASP A 635 9.25 -48.31 -24.00
C ASP A 635 10.20 -47.15 -23.58
N TRP A 636 10.25 -46.83 -22.28
CA TRP A 636 11.27 -45.90 -21.73
C TRP A 636 11.95 -46.40 -20.44
N ALA A 637 11.98 -47.71 -20.21
CA ALA A 637 12.50 -48.30 -18.97
C ALA A 637 13.91 -48.92 -19.05
N ASN A 638 14.70 -48.69 -20.12
CA ASN A 638 16.02 -49.34 -20.30
C ASN A 638 17.15 -48.36 -20.62
N LEU A 639 17.40 -47.35 -19.79
CA LEU A 639 18.65 -46.56 -19.91
C LEU A 639 19.47 -46.35 -18.64
N PHE A 640 19.04 -46.79 -17.45
CA PHE A 640 19.87 -46.69 -16.24
C PHE A 640 19.74 -47.93 -15.36
N GLY A 641 20.59 -48.93 -15.61
CA GLY A 641 20.84 -50.01 -14.67
C GLY A 641 22.06 -49.70 -13.80
N SER A 642 21.91 -49.68 -12.47
CA SER A 642 22.46 -50.73 -11.58
C SER A 642 22.39 -50.34 -10.08
N THR A 643 21.70 -51.18 -9.30
CA THR A 643 22.09 -51.80 -8.00
C THR A 643 22.47 -50.96 -6.77
N ALA A 644 21.48 -50.77 -5.85
CA ALA A 644 21.37 -51.13 -4.40
C ALA A 644 22.53 -50.88 -3.37
N PRO A 645 22.29 -50.86 -2.02
CA PRO A 645 21.04 -51.00 -1.24
C PRO A 645 20.80 -49.94 -0.12
N VAL A 646 19.60 -49.99 0.45
CA VAL A 646 19.07 -49.26 1.62
C VAL A 646 19.69 -49.76 2.94
N VAL A 647 20.05 -48.84 3.85
CA VAL A 647 20.15 -49.09 5.31
C VAL A 647 19.63 -47.86 6.06
N SER A 648 18.75 -48.08 7.05
CA SER A 648 18.17 -47.08 7.96
C SER A 648 19.02 -46.83 9.21
N ALA A 649 19.10 -45.58 9.69
CA ALA A 649 18.90 -45.15 11.09
C ALA A 649 19.29 -43.66 11.31
N ASP A 650 18.46 -42.97 12.11
CA ASP A 650 18.43 -41.59 12.65
C ASP A 650 19.71 -41.11 13.40
N PRO A 651 19.84 -39.87 13.98
CA PRO A 651 19.38 -38.50 13.65
C PRO A 651 20.55 -37.46 13.62
N ALA A 652 20.24 -36.19 13.29
CA ALA A 652 20.89 -34.92 13.72
C ALA A 652 21.36 -33.95 12.61
N ALA A 653 21.15 -32.67 12.92
CA ALA A 653 21.32 -31.47 12.11
C ALA A 653 22.72 -31.26 11.51
N GLN A 654 22.78 -30.71 10.28
CA GLN A 654 23.47 -29.48 9.89
C GLN A 654 23.54 -29.35 8.36
N ASP A 655 23.40 -28.10 7.89
CA ASP A 655 23.79 -27.55 6.58
C ASP A 655 23.14 -28.09 5.30
N ALA A 656 22.24 -27.28 4.73
CA ALA A 656 21.86 -27.37 3.32
C ALA A 656 21.95 -25.99 2.66
N GLN A 657 23.13 -25.70 2.11
CA GLN A 657 23.29 -24.78 0.99
C GLN A 657 22.89 -25.50 -0.31
N GLY A 658 22.12 -24.81 -1.15
CA GLY A 658 22.11 -25.03 -2.60
C GLY A 658 21.38 -26.28 -3.10
N ALA A 659 20.06 -26.18 -3.22
CA ALA A 659 19.32 -26.95 -4.23
C ALA A 659 18.51 -25.96 -5.08
N SER A 660 19.00 -25.74 -6.29
CA SER A 660 18.29 -25.06 -7.37
C SER A 660 17.03 -25.86 -7.70
N ALA A 661 15.88 -25.35 -7.27
CA ALA A 661 14.60 -25.79 -7.79
C ALA A 661 14.52 -25.32 -9.26
N GLU A 662 14.54 -26.28 -10.20
CA GLU A 662 13.95 -26.05 -11.51
C GLU A 662 12.49 -25.67 -11.28
N GLN A 663 12.20 -24.40 -11.50
CA GLN A 663 10.86 -23.84 -11.52
C GLN A 663 10.12 -24.43 -12.71
N ASP A 664 9.26 -25.41 -12.46
CA ASP A 664 8.09 -25.57 -13.28
C ASP A 664 7.14 -24.42 -12.91
N GLY A 665 7.08 -23.40 -13.76
CA GLY A 665 6.40 -22.11 -13.59
C GLY A 665 4.87 -22.18 -13.59
N SER A 666 4.31 -23.25 -13.04
CA SER A 666 2.89 -23.40 -12.76
C SER A 666 2.60 -22.80 -11.37
N ALA A 667 2.36 -21.50 -11.32
CA ALA A 667 1.60 -20.90 -10.23
C ALA A 667 0.29 -21.71 -10.10
N GLY A 668 0.19 -22.50 -9.03
CA GLY A 668 -0.88 -23.48 -8.85
C GLY A 668 -2.24 -22.82 -8.98
N SER A 669 -2.97 -23.16 -10.04
CA SER A 669 -4.39 -22.83 -10.16
C SER A 669 -5.19 -23.71 -9.19
N GLY A 670 -5.09 -23.43 -7.89
CA GLY A 670 -6.12 -23.83 -6.94
C GLY A 670 -7.44 -23.29 -7.47
N GLY A 671 -8.41 -24.16 -7.76
CA GLY A 671 -9.70 -23.72 -8.28
C GLY A 671 -10.33 -22.70 -7.33
N ARG A 672 -10.84 -21.59 -7.87
CA ARG A 672 -11.56 -20.58 -7.08
C ARG A 672 -12.74 -21.26 -6.39
N THR A 673 -12.82 -21.09 -5.07
CA THR A 673 -13.81 -21.76 -4.23
C THR A 673 -14.89 -20.77 -3.86
N LEU A 674 -16.11 -20.93 -4.40
CA LEU A 674 -17.25 -20.13 -4.00
C LEU A 674 -17.99 -20.81 -2.85
N LEU A 675 -18.45 -20.01 -1.90
CA LEU A 675 -19.20 -20.44 -0.73
C LEU A 675 -20.59 -19.83 -0.77
N THR A 676 -21.60 -20.66 -0.49
CA THR A 676 -22.98 -20.22 -0.31
C THR A 676 -23.52 -20.79 1.01
N PRO A 677 -24.50 -20.13 1.68
CA PRO A 677 -25.18 -20.73 2.82
C PRO A 677 -25.70 -22.14 2.53
N ARG A 678 -25.61 -23.04 3.52
CA ARG A 678 -26.16 -24.39 3.37
C ARG A 678 -27.68 -24.35 3.10
N PRO A 679 -28.21 -25.32 2.32
CA PRO A 679 -29.64 -25.47 2.10
C PRO A 679 -30.41 -25.53 3.43
N GLY A 680 -31.51 -24.79 3.50
CA GLY A 680 -32.35 -24.69 4.69
C GLY A 680 -32.01 -23.54 5.64
N LEU A 681 -30.86 -22.87 5.46
CA LEU A 681 -30.53 -21.63 6.18
C LEU A 681 -31.02 -20.41 5.37
N ALA A 682 -31.83 -19.55 5.98
CA ALA A 682 -32.29 -18.31 5.33
C ALA A 682 -31.17 -17.27 5.22
N SER A 683 -30.30 -17.21 6.23
CA SER A 683 -29.08 -16.41 6.24
C SER A 683 -28.08 -16.99 7.25
N ILE A 684 -26.81 -16.59 7.12
CA ILE A 684 -25.72 -16.99 8.02
C ILE A 684 -24.99 -15.76 8.57
N PRO A 685 -24.44 -15.84 9.80
CA PRO A 685 -23.69 -14.75 10.40
C PRO A 685 -22.31 -14.56 9.77
N VAL A 686 -21.83 -13.33 9.80
CA VAL A 686 -20.46 -12.95 9.41
C VAL A 686 -19.67 -12.54 10.65
N TYR A 687 -18.38 -12.90 10.71
CA TYR A 687 -17.51 -12.64 11.85
C TYR A 687 -16.30 -11.80 11.44
N GLY A 688 -15.86 -10.90 12.33
CA GLY A 688 -14.63 -10.11 12.17
C GLY A 688 -13.36 -10.82 12.67
N ARG A 689 -13.52 -11.95 13.37
CA ARG A 689 -12.43 -12.78 13.93
C ARG A 689 -12.78 -14.26 13.78
N ALA A 690 -11.75 -15.11 13.76
CA ALA A 690 -11.90 -16.56 13.75
C ALA A 690 -11.31 -17.14 15.05
N TYR A 691 -12.06 -17.03 16.15
CA TYR A 691 -11.62 -17.50 17.47
C TYR A 691 -12.11 -18.92 17.79
N PRO A 692 -11.37 -19.67 18.62
CA PRO A 692 -11.81 -20.97 19.14
C PRO A 692 -13.13 -20.88 19.92
N GLU A 693 -13.90 -21.96 19.90
CA GLU A 693 -15.05 -22.12 20.79
C GLU A 693 -14.63 -22.20 22.26
N ALA A 694 -15.50 -21.81 23.20
CA ALA A 694 -15.18 -21.73 24.64
C ALA A 694 -14.62 -23.04 25.24
N ALA A 695 -15.01 -24.20 24.70
CA ALA A 695 -14.52 -25.49 25.15
C ALA A 695 -13.00 -25.71 24.88
N ALA A 696 -12.43 -25.03 23.88
CA ALA A 696 -11.01 -25.13 23.53
C ALA A 696 -10.09 -24.57 24.63
N TYR A 697 -10.61 -23.70 25.51
CA TYR A 697 -9.87 -23.06 26.60
C TYR A 697 -9.84 -23.90 27.88
N ALA A 698 -10.60 -24.99 27.97
CA ALA A 698 -10.66 -25.82 29.18
C ALA A 698 -9.29 -26.36 29.68
N PRO A 699 -8.32 -26.70 28.80
CA PRO A 699 -6.96 -27.07 29.23
C PRO A 699 -6.13 -25.91 29.80
N PHE A 700 -6.56 -24.66 29.62
CA PHE A 700 -5.81 -23.45 29.93
C PHE A 700 -6.61 -22.55 30.89
N PRO A 701 -6.72 -22.93 32.18
CA PRO A 701 -7.64 -22.29 33.12
C PRO A 701 -7.33 -20.81 33.42
N ALA A 702 -6.12 -20.32 33.11
CA ALA A 702 -5.79 -18.91 33.24
C ALA A 702 -6.29 -18.05 32.06
N ILE A 703 -6.60 -18.67 30.92
CA ILE A 703 -7.05 -17.96 29.72
C ILE A 703 -8.56 -17.78 29.78
N LYS A 704 -9.00 -16.53 29.85
CA LYS A 704 -10.42 -16.21 29.70
C LYS A 704 -10.82 -16.32 28.24
N ALA A 705 -11.71 -17.27 27.92
CA ALA A 705 -12.24 -17.43 26.57
C ALA A 705 -12.86 -16.11 26.05
N PRO A 706 -12.32 -15.51 24.97
CA PRO A 706 -12.94 -14.37 24.31
C PRO A 706 -14.28 -14.78 23.69
N ALA A 707 -15.24 -13.86 23.66
CA ALA A 707 -16.53 -14.13 23.06
C ALA A 707 -16.43 -14.19 21.53
N VAL A 708 -16.99 -15.23 20.91
CA VAL A 708 -17.17 -15.30 19.45
C VAL A 708 -18.41 -14.51 19.07
N VAL A 709 -18.23 -13.28 18.61
CA VAL A 709 -19.32 -12.34 18.32
C VAL A 709 -19.40 -12.06 16.82
N ALA A 710 -20.57 -12.27 16.23
CA ALA A 710 -20.84 -11.88 14.84
C ALA A 710 -20.95 -10.35 14.72
N VAL A 711 -20.50 -9.81 13.60
CA VAL A 711 -20.83 -8.42 13.23
C VAL A 711 -22.30 -8.35 12.80
N ARG A 712 -22.87 -7.14 12.71
CA ARG A 712 -24.26 -6.94 12.22
C ARG A 712 -24.31 -7.02 10.70
N ALA A 713 -23.79 -8.12 10.16
CA ALA A 713 -23.83 -8.47 8.75
C ALA A 713 -24.20 -9.96 8.60
N THR A 714 -24.91 -10.27 7.53
CA THR A 714 -25.34 -11.64 7.22
C THR A 714 -25.22 -11.91 5.73
N ILE A 715 -25.01 -13.17 5.38
CA ILE A 715 -25.08 -13.65 3.99
C ILE A 715 -26.40 -14.38 3.83
N ALA A 716 -27.25 -13.91 2.92
CA ALA A 716 -28.56 -14.51 2.66
C ALA A 716 -28.46 -15.75 1.74
N ALA A 717 -29.44 -16.64 1.82
CA ALA A 717 -29.56 -17.75 0.89
C ALA A 717 -29.53 -17.27 -0.57
N GLY A 718 -28.81 -17.99 -1.44
CA GLY A 718 -28.65 -17.64 -2.85
C GLY A 718 -27.49 -16.68 -3.17
N GLN A 719 -26.81 -16.15 -2.15
CA GLN A 719 -25.58 -15.39 -2.32
C GLN A 719 -24.35 -16.30 -2.41
N ALA A 720 -23.31 -15.84 -3.10
CA ALA A 720 -22.04 -16.55 -3.22
C ALA A 720 -20.86 -15.63 -2.92
N TYR A 721 -19.90 -16.11 -2.15
CA TYR A 721 -18.70 -15.36 -1.76
C TYR A 721 -17.44 -16.18 -2.03
N LEU A 722 -16.38 -15.51 -2.50
CA LEU A 722 -15.10 -16.15 -2.75
C LEU A 722 -14.41 -16.47 -1.42
N ALA A 723 -14.05 -17.74 -1.23
CA ALA A 723 -13.13 -18.14 -0.19
C ALA A 723 -11.71 -17.70 -0.56
N VAL A 724 -11.03 -17.03 0.37
CA VAL A 724 -9.60 -16.70 0.23
C VAL A 724 -8.77 -17.98 0.20
N GLU A 725 -9.14 -18.92 1.06
CA GLU A 725 -8.51 -20.24 1.17
C GLU A 725 -9.49 -21.33 0.70
N SER A 726 -9.01 -22.30 -0.06
CA SER A 726 -9.85 -23.42 -0.53
C SER A 726 -10.27 -24.38 0.59
N THR A 727 -9.64 -24.29 1.76
CA THR A 727 -9.94 -25.10 2.94
C THR A 727 -10.22 -24.20 4.15
N PRO A 728 -11.15 -24.58 5.04
CA PRO A 728 -11.43 -23.79 6.22
C PRO A 728 -10.32 -23.97 7.25
N GLN A 729 -10.01 -22.90 7.98
CA GLN A 729 -8.95 -22.86 8.99
C GLN A 729 -9.55 -23.00 10.40
N PRO A 730 -8.90 -23.70 11.33
CA PRO A 730 -9.38 -23.76 12.72
C PRO A 730 -9.37 -22.37 13.34
N GLY A 731 -10.33 -22.10 14.23
CA GLY A 731 -10.27 -20.91 15.08
C GLY A 731 -9.02 -20.93 15.93
N GLN A 732 -8.31 -19.80 16.01
CA GLN A 732 -7.05 -19.68 16.77
C GLN A 732 -7.02 -18.40 17.62
N PHE A 733 -6.39 -18.49 18.78
CA PHE A 733 -6.15 -17.37 19.67
C PHE A 733 -4.81 -17.57 20.39
N PHE A 734 -3.84 -16.70 20.13
CA PHE A 734 -2.58 -16.67 20.85
C PHE A 734 -2.73 -15.78 22.09
N TYR A 735 -2.49 -16.36 23.26
CA TYR A 735 -2.60 -15.68 24.55
C TYR A 735 -1.24 -15.15 25.00
N ASP A 736 -1.20 -13.85 25.29
CA ASP A 736 -0.01 -13.07 25.65
C ASP A 736 -0.36 -12.06 26.76
N GLU A 737 -0.08 -12.42 28.00
CA GLU A 737 -0.56 -11.65 29.15
C GLU A 737 0.42 -10.56 29.55
N ASN A 738 1.68 -10.94 29.82
CA ASN A 738 2.66 -10.03 30.40
C ASN A 738 3.96 -9.98 29.61
N ILE A 739 4.75 -8.93 29.87
CA ILE A 739 5.97 -8.65 29.11
C ILE A 739 7.03 -9.75 29.24
N ASN A 740 7.02 -10.51 30.35
CA ASN A 740 8.02 -11.54 30.62
C ASN A 740 7.62 -12.90 30.03
N GLY A 741 6.32 -13.11 29.75
CA GLY A 741 5.77 -14.40 29.37
C GLY A 741 5.76 -15.41 30.51
N ASP A 742 5.76 -14.95 31.77
CA ASP A 742 5.80 -15.80 32.97
C ASP A 742 4.44 -15.94 33.67
N ALA A 743 3.39 -15.31 33.13
CA ALA A 743 2.03 -15.52 33.60
C ALA A 743 1.58 -16.98 33.36
N PRO A 744 0.64 -17.51 34.17
CA PRO A 744 0.07 -18.82 33.92
C PRO A 744 -0.54 -18.93 32.52
N ASN A 745 -0.18 -19.99 31.78
CA ASN A 745 -0.59 -20.23 30.40
C ASN A 745 -0.15 -19.16 29.37
N ASP A 746 0.75 -18.24 29.71
CA ASP A 746 1.24 -17.22 28.78
C ASP A 746 1.93 -17.85 27.54
N ARG A 747 1.94 -17.11 26.44
CA ARG A 747 2.47 -17.52 25.13
C ARG A 747 1.91 -18.85 24.63
N THR A 748 0.62 -19.08 24.86
CA THR A 748 -0.08 -20.30 24.45
C THR A 748 -0.97 -20.04 23.26
N LEU A 749 -0.81 -20.85 22.21
CA LEU A 749 -1.77 -20.91 21.10
C LEU A 749 -2.93 -21.85 21.46
N VAL A 750 -4.13 -21.27 21.59
CA VAL A 750 -5.38 -22.04 21.73
C VAL A 750 -5.93 -22.30 20.33
N VAL A 751 -6.18 -23.57 20.00
CA VAL A 751 -6.73 -24.01 18.71
C VAL A 751 -8.07 -24.69 18.93
N GLY A 752 -9.12 -24.21 18.24
CA GLY A 752 -10.48 -24.75 18.31
C GLY A 752 -10.77 -25.86 17.31
N LYS A 753 -11.91 -26.53 17.49
CA LYS A 753 -12.48 -27.46 16.50
C LYS A 753 -13.42 -26.77 15.52
N GLU A 754 -13.99 -25.64 15.89
CA GLU A 754 -14.74 -24.79 14.96
C GLU A 754 -13.77 -24.27 13.88
N THR A 755 -14.19 -24.36 12.62
CA THR A 755 -13.37 -23.94 11.48
C THR A 755 -14.09 -22.86 10.67
N TYR A 756 -13.31 -21.96 10.08
CA TYR A 756 -13.77 -20.76 9.41
C TYR A 756 -13.18 -20.66 8.01
N TYR A 757 -13.98 -20.21 7.06
CA TYR A 757 -13.45 -19.72 5.79
C TYR A 757 -13.23 -18.20 5.90
N PRO A 758 -12.00 -17.71 5.63
CA PRO A 758 -11.82 -16.32 5.25
C PRO A 758 -12.46 -16.08 3.88
N ILE A 759 -13.24 -15.01 3.76
CA ILE A 759 -13.93 -14.62 2.52
C ILE A 759 -13.69 -13.15 2.22
N ARG A 760 -13.79 -12.79 0.94
CA ARG A 760 -13.92 -11.39 0.51
C ARG A 760 -15.39 -10.98 0.62
N PHE A 761 -15.79 -10.38 1.75
CA PHE A 761 -17.21 -10.07 2.01
C PHE A 761 -17.64 -8.73 1.42
N ASN A 762 -16.82 -7.71 1.61
CA ASN A 762 -16.88 -6.43 0.90
C ASN A 762 -15.45 -6.12 0.46
N HIS A 763 -14.97 -4.88 0.46
CA HIS A 763 -13.52 -4.66 0.28
C HIS A 763 -12.72 -5.35 1.40
N ARG A 764 -13.26 -5.47 2.62
CA ARG A 764 -12.66 -6.22 3.74
C ARG A 764 -12.83 -7.72 3.61
N LEU A 765 -11.84 -8.41 4.14
CA LEU A 765 -11.96 -9.80 4.57
C LEU A 765 -13.01 -9.92 5.68
N ALA A 766 -13.62 -11.11 5.76
CA ALA A 766 -14.43 -11.53 6.89
C ALA A 766 -14.36 -13.05 7.06
N PHE A 767 -14.95 -13.57 8.12
CA PHE A 767 -14.97 -15.00 8.41
C PHE A 767 -16.39 -15.55 8.47
N VAL A 768 -16.59 -16.74 7.93
CA VAL A 768 -17.84 -17.52 8.05
C VAL A 768 -17.53 -18.91 8.56
N LYS A 769 -18.40 -19.49 9.38
CA LYS A 769 -18.21 -20.85 9.89
C LYS A 769 -18.36 -21.87 8.77
N ALA A 770 -17.47 -22.85 8.70
CA ALA A 770 -17.55 -23.94 7.73
C ALA A 770 -18.82 -24.80 7.88
N ALA A 771 -19.38 -24.85 9.10
CA ALA A 771 -20.64 -25.52 9.37
C ALA A 771 -21.84 -24.84 8.69
N ASP A 772 -21.76 -23.56 8.37
CA ASP A 772 -22.89 -22.78 7.84
C ASP A 772 -22.89 -22.66 6.31
N VAL A 773 -21.79 -23.03 5.65
CA VAL A 773 -21.61 -22.91 4.20
C VAL A 773 -21.42 -24.25 3.50
N GLN A 774 -21.67 -24.24 2.19
CA GLN A 774 -21.26 -25.29 1.27
C GLN A 774 -20.44 -24.69 0.12
N VAL A 775 -19.51 -25.49 -0.41
CA VAL A 775 -18.73 -25.13 -1.60
C VAL A 775 -19.59 -25.32 -2.84
N VAL A 776 -19.60 -24.31 -3.71
CA VAL A 776 -20.21 -24.35 -5.04
C VAL A 776 -19.07 -24.33 -6.06
N ARG A 777 -19.12 -25.27 -7.01
CA ARG A 777 -18.14 -25.41 -8.09
C ARG A 777 -18.70 -24.91 -9.40
#